data_AF-A0A8J6HKQ3-F1
#
_entry.id   AF-A0A8J6HKQ3-F1
#
_cell.length_a   1.000
_cell.length_b   1.000
_cell.length_c   1.000
_cell.angle_alpha   90.00
_cell.angle_beta   90.00
_cell.angle_gamma   90.00
#
_symmetry.space_group_name_H-M   'P 1'
#
loop_
_entity.id
_entity.type
_entity.pdbx_description
1 polymer ?
#
loop_
_entity_poly.entity_id
_entity_poly.type
_entity_poly.pdbx_seq_one_letter_code
_entity_poly.pdbx_strand_id
1 'polypeptide(L)'
;MIVAEYGNYTFTSRGGAVDFGTDYEYLVPAFYSLVFSLDDEVVDFKMSTNNNDMGDFDDVVMEIELKNGEHHVFALQLKHIVRPIAQVHLVTNNKKFSLKKYSKEFKKVKTNYDKSQSYSAAFQNFHFILFSNSVLEKHEEIGEDWTKLEPIADGQKIDSDILIRKFDDCFEKKFLNFGETDSGINYKIKCGKEGSPDEEFFNQFSFYTKQKTAKETESLIADTILNTFKNCNSSVVIKYLNYFSYWCRRDFGAYKLTKQDVRTKLAELLLAPHIPEPNIEELKSLPEDKNLMLLEIFLRFDIVLLEKPSEVVLNKIWSMFMQQFLIISKEWTTPISGLYIGLVKDIMDLPISALSENFNEISLKKIYLILWQKDMLPLILKVPKDAPEQQHILQAIKLCDTKGRKKKFLLVEETNLEETSDWTIFRNLSDLRSATNFYNVLTERLSVSVQGRPSILLKELLQIDESLVNTFTMQEIVLMLDGKFLIGDDCKKHFPKYYVPRQVPKILMNSEIIDELDDLFVVSYSDDVDNIHTNFRVNTLDISKYLLLKPRGGSISYKPKQFPASYLVNIEEKEQVINNKFVILAKGGCSKEQFEEISLMNSTKNCHHVHFIDNQRIEWMESRGSINEIQNYQLNSKELKSEDFVQDSDVFTHFGNKINVICADPGMGKSIMMKFLKYNCPSSFWVVMKY
;
A
#
# COMPACT_ATOMS: atom_id res chain seq x y z
N MET A 1 13.21 -12.77 3.06
CA MET A 1 12.19 -13.55 2.32
C MET A 1 12.35 -15.00 2.71
N ILE A 2 11.46 -15.52 3.56
CA ILE A 2 11.37 -16.96 3.83
C ILE A 2 10.53 -17.51 2.67
N VAL A 3 11.16 -18.21 1.74
CA VAL A 3 10.42 -18.94 0.70
C VAL A 3 9.78 -20.12 1.41
N ALA A 4 8.45 -20.08 1.57
CA ALA A 4 7.72 -21.19 2.15
C ALA A 4 7.71 -22.36 1.16
N GLU A 5 8.13 -23.53 1.61
CA GLU A 5 7.93 -24.78 0.89
C GLU A 5 6.43 -25.13 0.96
N TYR A 6 5.72 -24.98 -0.16
CA TYR A 6 4.43 -25.62 -0.34
C TYR A 6 4.73 -27.07 -0.73
N GLY A 7 4.76 -27.96 0.26
CA GLY A 7 4.95 -29.39 0.03
C GLY A 7 3.78 -29.96 -0.77
N ASN A 8 3.85 -29.87 -2.10
CA ASN A 8 2.87 -30.47 -2.99
C ASN A 8 3.02 -32.00 -2.92
N TYR A 9 2.06 -32.68 -2.30
CA TYR A 9 2.06 -34.14 -2.22
C TYR A 9 1.66 -34.71 -3.58
N THR A 10 2.49 -35.56 -4.18
CA THR A 10 2.17 -36.28 -5.42
C THR A 10 1.75 -37.72 -5.16
N PHE A 11 1.13 -38.38 -6.14
CA PHE A 11 0.79 -39.81 -6.08
C PHE A 11 1.06 -40.51 -7.42
N THR A 12 1.17 -41.85 -7.39
CA THR A 12 1.36 -42.65 -8.60
C THR A 12 0.04 -42.82 -9.33
N SER A 13 -0.04 -42.28 -10.55
CA SER A 13 -1.23 -42.40 -11.38
C SER A 13 -1.32 -43.72 -12.12
N ARG A 14 -2.52 -44.31 -12.23
CA ARG A 14 -2.76 -45.44 -13.15
C ARG A 14 -2.70 -44.98 -14.61
N GLY A 15 -1.98 -45.70 -15.46
CA GLY A 15 -1.84 -45.40 -16.89
C GLY A 15 -3.01 -45.91 -17.73
N GLY A 16 -3.47 -45.11 -18.72
CA GLY A 16 -4.51 -45.52 -19.69
C GLY A 16 -5.96 -45.32 -19.25
N ALA A 17 -6.22 -44.81 -18.04
CA ALA A 17 -7.56 -44.40 -17.60
C ALA A 17 -7.88 -42.99 -18.13
N VAL A 18 -8.49 -42.92 -19.32
CA VAL A 18 -9.02 -41.67 -19.93
C VAL A 18 -10.53 -41.79 -20.13
N ASP A 19 -11.19 -42.71 -19.41
CA ASP A 19 -12.63 -42.84 -19.43
C ASP A 19 -13.20 -41.88 -18.37
N PHE A 20 -13.05 -40.56 -18.61
CA PHE A 20 -13.62 -39.48 -17.79
C PHE A 20 -15.15 -39.42 -17.97
N GLY A 21 -15.81 -40.56 -17.75
CA GLY A 21 -17.09 -40.90 -18.34
C GLY A 21 -18.31 -40.67 -17.46
N THR A 22 -18.16 -40.17 -16.24
CA THR A 22 -19.32 -39.72 -15.44
C THR A 22 -18.95 -38.54 -14.56
N ASP A 23 -19.77 -37.49 -14.58
CA ASP A 23 -19.68 -36.32 -13.68
C ASP A 23 -19.50 -36.75 -12.21
N TYR A 24 -20.01 -37.93 -11.87
CA TYR A 24 -19.89 -38.58 -10.58
C TYR A 24 -18.45 -38.65 -10.02
N GLU A 25 -17.45 -38.89 -10.87
CA GLU A 25 -16.06 -39.08 -10.42
C GLU A 25 -15.38 -37.81 -9.91
N TYR A 26 -15.80 -36.62 -10.37
CA TYR A 26 -15.32 -35.36 -9.81
C TYR A 26 -16.31 -34.76 -8.80
N LEU A 27 -17.60 -35.10 -8.90
CA LEU A 27 -18.63 -34.62 -7.96
C LEU A 27 -18.47 -35.22 -6.57
N VAL A 28 -18.20 -36.52 -6.47
CA VAL A 28 -17.97 -37.19 -5.17
C VAL A 28 -16.79 -36.56 -4.41
N PRO A 29 -15.57 -36.43 -4.98
CA PRO A 29 -14.48 -35.78 -4.28
C PRO A 29 -14.74 -34.28 -4.03
N ALA A 30 -15.44 -33.56 -4.92
CA ALA A 30 -15.82 -32.16 -4.70
C ALA A 30 -16.73 -31.98 -3.47
N PHE A 31 -17.71 -32.87 -3.30
CA PHE A 31 -18.61 -32.85 -2.16
C PHE A 31 -17.88 -33.18 -0.85
N TYR A 32 -17.14 -34.29 -0.78
CA TYR A 32 -16.44 -34.66 0.46
C TYR A 32 -15.38 -33.63 0.82
N SER A 33 -14.68 -33.08 -0.17
CA SER A 33 -13.73 -31.98 0.05
C SER A 33 -14.41 -30.77 0.66
N LEU A 34 -15.62 -30.42 0.22
CA LEU A 34 -16.40 -29.31 0.78
C LEU A 34 -16.80 -29.61 2.22
N VAL A 35 -17.42 -30.77 2.47
CA VAL A 35 -17.87 -31.18 3.81
C VAL A 35 -16.70 -31.23 4.79
N PHE A 36 -15.61 -31.92 4.45
CA PHE A 36 -14.44 -32.03 5.32
C PHE A 36 -13.71 -30.69 5.49
N SER A 37 -13.82 -29.77 4.51
CA SER A 37 -13.30 -28.42 4.67
C SER A 37 -14.10 -27.59 5.66
N LEU A 38 -15.39 -27.84 5.80
CA LEU A 38 -16.26 -27.11 6.73
C LEU A 38 -16.41 -27.80 8.09
N ASP A 39 -16.07 -29.08 8.18
CA ASP A 39 -16.11 -29.85 9.42
C ASP A 39 -14.93 -29.48 10.34
N ASP A 40 -15.22 -29.09 11.58
CA ASP A 40 -14.18 -28.77 12.56
C ASP A 40 -13.52 -30.03 13.14
N GLU A 41 -14.16 -31.20 13.12
CA GLU A 41 -13.58 -32.45 13.65
C GLU A 41 -12.45 -32.99 12.77
N VAL A 42 -12.46 -32.65 11.48
CA VAL A 42 -11.37 -32.94 10.54
C VAL A 42 -10.29 -31.87 10.69
N VAL A 43 -9.08 -32.24 11.09
CA VAL A 43 -7.95 -31.30 11.16
C VAL A 43 -7.41 -31.00 9.77
N ASP A 44 -7.18 -32.04 8.98
CA ASP A 44 -6.74 -31.98 7.59
C ASP A 44 -7.20 -33.23 6.83
N PHE A 45 -7.18 -33.17 5.50
CA PHE A 45 -7.34 -34.34 4.66
C PHE A 45 -6.38 -34.28 3.47
N LYS A 46 -6.08 -35.42 2.86
CA LYS A 46 -5.40 -35.52 1.57
C LYS A 46 -6.22 -36.37 0.62
N MET A 47 -6.60 -35.81 -0.52
CA MET A 47 -7.45 -36.48 -1.49
C MET A 47 -6.70 -36.72 -2.79
N SER A 48 -6.88 -37.89 -3.40
CA SER A 48 -6.33 -38.24 -4.72
C SER A 48 -7.35 -39.01 -5.54
N THR A 49 -7.21 -38.97 -6.87
CA THR A 49 -8.05 -39.72 -7.81
C THR A 49 -7.22 -40.58 -8.74
N ASN A 50 -7.75 -41.74 -9.12
CA ASN A 50 -7.07 -42.73 -9.95
C ASN A 50 -5.66 -43.09 -9.39
N ASN A 51 -5.60 -43.30 -8.07
CA ASN A 51 -4.38 -43.58 -7.32
C ASN A 51 -3.97 -45.06 -7.44
N ASN A 52 -2.92 -45.32 -8.22
CA ASN A 52 -2.42 -46.66 -8.54
C ASN A 52 -1.97 -47.46 -7.31
N ASP A 53 -1.61 -46.78 -6.22
CA ASP A 53 -1.16 -47.43 -4.99
C ASP A 53 -2.31 -48.19 -4.29
N MET A 54 -3.57 -47.86 -4.63
CA MET A 54 -4.78 -48.50 -4.09
C MET A 54 -5.41 -49.55 -5.01
N GLY A 55 -4.74 -49.92 -6.10
CA GLY A 55 -5.17 -51.01 -6.98
C GLY A 55 -6.50 -50.72 -7.69
N ASP A 56 -7.55 -51.49 -7.39
CA ASP A 56 -8.90 -51.27 -7.93
C ASP A 56 -9.80 -50.41 -7.01
N PHE A 57 -9.27 -49.91 -5.89
CA PHE A 57 -9.94 -48.90 -5.05
C PHE A 57 -9.30 -47.53 -5.28
N ASP A 58 -9.05 -47.21 -6.55
CA ASP A 58 -8.22 -46.11 -6.99
C ASP A 58 -9.01 -44.85 -7.35
N ASP A 59 -10.32 -44.94 -7.58
CA ASP A 59 -11.13 -43.81 -8.09
C ASP A 59 -11.02 -42.57 -7.19
N VAL A 60 -11.24 -42.72 -5.89
CA VAL A 60 -11.08 -41.65 -4.89
C VAL A 60 -10.44 -42.22 -3.63
N VAL A 61 -9.32 -41.65 -3.22
CA VAL A 61 -8.61 -42.03 -1.98
C VAL A 61 -8.51 -40.81 -1.08
N MET A 62 -9.00 -40.94 0.14
CA MET A 62 -9.07 -39.86 1.15
C MET A 62 -8.32 -40.28 2.40
N GLU A 63 -7.26 -39.56 2.73
CA GLU A 63 -6.55 -39.67 4.01
C GLU A 63 -7.09 -38.58 4.93
N ILE A 64 -7.64 -38.91 6.08
CA ILE A 64 -8.27 -37.96 7.01
C ILE A 64 -7.49 -37.97 8.32
N GLU A 65 -7.20 -36.79 8.85
CA GLU A 65 -6.69 -36.56 10.20
C GLU A 65 -7.78 -35.94 11.06
N LEU A 66 -8.10 -36.57 12.18
CA LEU A 66 -9.12 -36.10 13.12
C LEU A 66 -8.49 -35.33 14.29
N LYS A 67 -9.29 -34.49 14.96
CA LYS A 67 -8.86 -33.70 16.13
C LYS A 67 -8.30 -34.53 17.28
N ASN A 68 -8.76 -35.78 17.42
CA ASN A 68 -8.27 -36.73 18.43
C ASN A 68 -6.90 -37.34 18.07
N GLY A 69 -6.33 -37.00 16.91
CA GLY A 69 -5.06 -37.53 16.40
C GLY A 69 -5.19 -38.84 15.61
N GLU A 70 -6.41 -39.36 15.41
CA GLU A 70 -6.62 -40.55 14.60
C GLU A 70 -6.48 -40.25 13.11
N HIS A 71 -5.79 -41.14 12.40
CA HIS A 71 -5.63 -41.09 10.95
C HIS A 71 -6.35 -42.27 10.30
N HIS A 72 -7.13 -41.98 9.27
CA HIS A 72 -7.89 -42.96 8.50
C HIS A 72 -7.67 -42.81 7.01
N VAL A 73 -7.74 -43.92 6.27
CA VAL A 73 -7.67 -43.91 4.81
C VAL A 73 -8.91 -44.56 4.24
N PHE A 74 -9.64 -43.84 3.41
CA PHE A 74 -10.82 -44.33 2.71
C PHE A 74 -10.48 -44.48 1.24
N ALA A 75 -10.49 -45.72 0.74
CA ALA A 75 -10.21 -46.04 -0.65
C ALA A 75 -11.52 -46.47 -1.32
N LEU A 76 -12.04 -45.61 -2.19
CA LEU A 76 -13.35 -45.76 -2.81
C LEU A 76 -13.19 -46.25 -4.25
N GLN A 77 -13.99 -47.25 -4.60
CA GLN A 77 -14.31 -47.62 -5.97
C GLN A 77 -15.75 -47.18 -6.25
N LEU A 78 -15.91 -46.16 -7.08
CA LEU A 78 -17.18 -45.61 -7.53
C LEU A 78 -17.79 -46.47 -8.64
N LYS A 79 -19.11 -46.66 -8.55
CA LYS A 79 -19.91 -47.39 -9.53
C LYS A 79 -21.24 -46.67 -9.76
N HIS A 80 -21.30 -45.86 -10.81
CA HIS A 80 -22.53 -45.22 -11.24
C HIS A 80 -23.32 -46.16 -12.18
N ILE A 81 -24.47 -46.65 -11.74
CA ILE A 81 -25.29 -47.64 -12.45
C ILE A 81 -26.76 -47.23 -12.39
N VAL A 82 -27.45 -47.34 -13.51
CA VAL A 82 -28.90 -47.05 -13.61
C VAL A 82 -29.77 -48.24 -13.18
N ARG A 83 -29.22 -49.46 -13.26
CA ARG A 83 -29.93 -50.72 -12.96
C ARG A 83 -29.49 -51.31 -11.63
N PRO A 84 -30.37 -52.07 -10.95
CA PRO A 84 -30.00 -52.85 -9.76
C PRO A 84 -28.75 -53.70 -9.98
N ILE A 85 -27.95 -53.83 -8.92
CA ILE A 85 -26.78 -54.70 -8.88
C ILE A 85 -27.27 -56.10 -8.56
N ALA A 86 -27.16 -57.01 -9.53
CA ALA A 86 -27.47 -58.40 -9.28
C ALA A 86 -26.48 -59.02 -8.28
N GLN A 87 -26.99 -59.72 -7.26
CA GLN A 87 -26.16 -60.35 -6.22
C GLN A 87 -25.09 -61.29 -6.81
N VAL A 88 -25.43 -61.93 -7.93
CA VAL A 88 -24.52 -62.81 -8.68
C VAL A 88 -23.24 -62.11 -9.13
N HIS A 89 -23.28 -60.80 -9.38
CA HIS A 89 -22.11 -60.02 -9.80
C HIS A 89 -21.08 -59.82 -8.68
N LEU A 90 -21.50 -59.91 -7.41
CA LEU A 90 -20.60 -59.83 -6.26
C LEU A 90 -19.78 -61.12 -6.09
N VAL A 91 -20.41 -62.27 -6.34
CA VAL A 91 -19.84 -63.59 -6.05
C VAL A 91 -19.13 -64.21 -7.25
N THR A 92 -19.61 -63.96 -8.47
CA THR A 92 -18.98 -64.47 -9.69
C THR A 92 -17.77 -63.63 -10.11
N ASN A 93 -16.92 -64.18 -10.99
CA ASN A 93 -15.77 -63.47 -11.59
C ASN A 93 -16.21 -62.38 -12.60
N ASN A 94 -17.30 -61.66 -12.33
CA ASN A 94 -17.68 -60.51 -13.12
C ASN A 94 -16.66 -59.38 -12.90
N LYS A 95 -16.04 -58.89 -13.98
CA LYS A 95 -14.97 -57.88 -13.93
C LYS A 95 -15.36 -56.58 -13.19
N LYS A 96 -16.65 -56.27 -13.06
CA LYS A 96 -17.12 -54.99 -12.50
C LYS A 96 -17.37 -54.98 -10.99
N PHE A 97 -17.83 -56.07 -10.38
CA PHE A 97 -18.26 -56.11 -8.97
C PHE A 97 -17.70 -57.28 -8.16
N SER A 98 -16.79 -58.07 -8.73
CA SER A 98 -16.30 -59.29 -8.07
C SER A 98 -15.57 -59.02 -6.76
N LEU A 99 -16.08 -59.57 -5.65
CA LEU A 99 -15.40 -59.52 -4.34
C LEU A 99 -14.04 -60.19 -4.36
N LYS A 100 -13.88 -61.25 -5.17
CA LYS A 100 -12.58 -61.94 -5.35
C LYS A 100 -11.53 -61.03 -5.99
N LYS A 101 -11.94 -60.19 -6.95
CA LYS A 101 -11.08 -59.16 -7.55
C LYS A 101 -10.60 -58.19 -6.46
N TYR A 102 -11.53 -57.64 -5.68
CA TYR A 102 -11.20 -56.68 -4.62
C TYR A 102 -10.35 -57.27 -3.48
N SER A 103 -10.61 -58.50 -3.04
CA SER A 103 -9.74 -59.20 -2.06
C SER A 103 -8.31 -59.37 -2.58
N LYS A 104 -8.14 -59.71 -3.86
CA LYS A 104 -6.81 -59.84 -4.47
C LYS A 104 -6.06 -58.51 -4.46
N GLU A 105 -6.73 -57.42 -4.79
CA GLU A 105 -6.11 -56.09 -4.76
C GLU A 105 -5.81 -55.64 -3.33
N PHE A 106 -6.72 -55.86 -2.37
CA PHE A 106 -6.47 -55.60 -0.95
C PHE A 106 -5.16 -56.23 -0.46
N LYS A 107 -4.92 -57.52 -0.80
CA LYS A 107 -3.68 -58.22 -0.43
C LYS A 107 -2.43 -57.57 -1.03
N LYS A 108 -2.52 -57.04 -2.25
CA LYS A 108 -1.42 -56.30 -2.87
C LYS A 108 -1.18 -54.97 -2.18
N VAL A 109 -2.24 -54.20 -1.89
CA VAL A 109 -2.15 -52.91 -1.19
C VAL A 109 -1.50 -53.12 0.18
N LYS A 110 -1.94 -54.13 0.94
CA LYS A 110 -1.32 -54.51 2.22
C LYS A 110 0.17 -54.82 2.07
N THR A 111 0.51 -55.68 1.11
CA THR A 111 1.92 -56.04 0.84
C THR A 111 2.77 -54.83 0.48
N ASN A 112 2.20 -53.85 -0.23
CA ASN A 112 2.90 -52.62 -0.59
C ASN A 112 3.05 -51.68 0.62
N TYR A 113 1.99 -51.53 1.42
CA TYR A 113 2.01 -50.77 2.66
C TYR A 113 3.11 -51.26 3.61
N ASP A 114 3.20 -52.59 3.79
CA ASP A 114 4.22 -53.20 4.65
C ASP A 114 5.66 -52.95 4.16
N LYS A 115 5.84 -52.65 2.88
CA LYS A 115 7.16 -52.36 2.28
C LYS A 115 7.55 -50.89 2.34
N SER A 116 6.60 -49.96 2.19
CA SER A 116 6.91 -48.54 1.98
C SER A 116 6.45 -47.60 3.09
N GLN A 117 5.46 -48.00 3.91
CA GLN A 117 4.83 -47.15 4.94
C GLN A 117 4.49 -45.73 4.42
N SER A 118 3.95 -45.64 3.19
CA SER A 118 3.71 -44.36 2.52
C SER A 118 2.56 -43.52 3.12
N TYR A 119 1.85 -44.04 4.13
CA TYR A 119 0.67 -43.43 4.73
C TYR A 119 0.87 -43.25 6.24
N SER A 120 0.36 -42.16 6.80
CA SER A 120 0.42 -41.90 8.25
C SER A 120 -0.51 -42.79 9.06
N ALA A 121 -1.62 -43.24 8.46
CA ALA A 121 -2.56 -44.14 9.10
C ALA A 121 -1.99 -45.56 9.22
N ALA A 122 -2.29 -46.22 10.34
CA ALA A 122 -2.05 -47.65 10.50
C ALA A 122 -2.96 -48.44 9.55
N PHE A 123 -2.48 -49.58 9.02
CA PHE A 123 -3.23 -50.34 8.00
C PHE A 123 -4.62 -50.77 8.48
N GLN A 124 -4.82 -51.05 9.77
CA GLN A 124 -6.14 -51.38 10.33
C GLN A 124 -7.17 -50.24 10.19
N ASN A 125 -6.72 -49.00 9.99
CA ASN A 125 -7.56 -47.82 9.78
C ASN A 125 -7.84 -47.55 8.30
N PHE A 126 -7.49 -48.49 7.41
CA PHE A 126 -7.86 -48.44 6.00
C PHE A 126 -9.27 -49.00 5.84
N HIS A 127 -10.08 -48.29 5.06
CA HIS A 127 -11.46 -48.60 4.77
C HIS A 127 -11.62 -48.74 3.26
N PHE A 128 -11.90 -49.96 2.79
CA PHE A 128 -12.06 -50.28 1.37
C PHE A 128 -13.53 -50.28 1.02
N ILE A 129 -13.94 -49.36 0.15
CA ILE A 129 -15.35 -49.06 -0.04
C ILE A 129 -15.73 -49.25 -1.51
N LEU A 130 -16.68 -50.16 -1.75
CA LEU A 130 -17.40 -50.20 -3.01
C LEU A 130 -18.60 -49.27 -2.89
N PHE A 131 -18.63 -48.22 -3.70
CA PHE A 131 -19.58 -47.12 -3.57
C PHE A 131 -20.47 -47.02 -4.80
N SER A 132 -21.79 -47.21 -4.65
CA SER A 132 -22.71 -47.20 -5.77
C SER A 132 -24.01 -46.44 -5.48
N ASN A 133 -24.49 -45.72 -6.50
CA ASN A 133 -25.81 -45.09 -6.48
C ASN A 133 -26.97 -46.08 -6.67
N SER A 134 -26.68 -47.33 -7.07
CA SER A 134 -27.71 -48.33 -7.37
C SER A 134 -28.11 -49.15 -6.15
N VAL A 135 -29.23 -49.86 -6.27
CA VAL A 135 -29.75 -50.81 -5.28
C VAL A 135 -29.17 -52.20 -5.51
N LEU A 136 -28.95 -52.96 -4.44
CA LEU A 136 -28.71 -54.40 -4.54
C LEU A 136 -30.05 -55.11 -4.86
N GLU A 137 -30.03 -56.07 -5.78
CA GLU A 137 -31.22 -56.89 -6.03
C GLU A 137 -31.66 -57.61 -4.75
N LYS A 138 -32.98 -57.63 -4.50
CA LYS A 138 -33.60 -58.18 -3.30
C LYS A 138 -33.11 -57.56 -1.98
N HIS A 139 -32.69 -56.29 -2.00
CA HIS A 139 -32.22 -55.59 -0.80
C HIS A 139 -33.20 -55.56 0.38
N GLU A 140 -34.51 -55.68 0.14
CA GLU A 140 -35.55 -55.74 1.18
C GLU A 140 -35.46 -57.02 2.02
N GLU A 141 -34.91 -58.10 1.45
CA GLU A 141 -34.73 -59.40 2.13
C GLU A 141 -33.49 -59.41 3.06
N ILE A 142 -32.61 -58.42 2.94
CA ILE A 142 -31.39 -58.31 3.76
C ILE A 142 -31.69 -57.39 4.96
N GLY A 143 -31.69 -57.97 6.16
CA GLY A 143 -31.86 -57.27 7.44
C GLY A 143 -30.52 -56.96 8.12
N GLU A 144 -30.59 -56.67 9.43
CA GLU A 144 -29.41 -56.47 10.29
C GLU A 144 -28.71 -57.80 10.66
N ASP A 145 -29.43 -58.92 10.50
CA ASP A 145 -28.87 -60.26 10.67
C ASP A 145 -28.07 -60.71 9.45
N TRP A 146 -27.12 -61.62 9.68
CA TRP A 146 -26.32 -62.21 8.61
C TRP A 146 -27.18 -63.14 7.73
N THR A 147 -27.37 -62.74 6.47
CA THR A 147 -28.09 -63.52 5.46
C THR A 147 -27.10 -64.10 4.45
N LYS A 148 -27.26 -65.38 4.09
CA LYS A 148 -26.48 -65.99 3.01
C LYS A 148 -26.88 -65.38 1.67
N LEU A 149 -25.92 -64.90 0.89
CA LEU A 149 -26.19 -64.48 -0.48
C LEU A 149 -26.57 -65.73 -1.29
N GLU A 150 -27.74 -65.71 -1.92
CA GLU A 150 -28.21 -66.78 -2.81
C GLU A 150 -28.28 -66.27 -4.26
N PRO A 151 -27.13 -66.01 -4.90
CA PRO A 151 -27.09 -65.50 -6.26
C PRO A 151 -27.70 -66.49 -7.26
N ILE A 152 -28.43 -65.99 -8.25
CA ILE A 152 -28.99 -66.78 -9.34
C ILE A 152 -28.32 -66.36 -10.65
N ALA A 153 -27.77 -67.32 -11.40
CA ALA A 153 -27.33 -67.14 -12.79
C ALA A 153 -28.10 -68.11 -13.69
N ASP A 154 -28.61 -67.64 -14.82
CA ASP A 154 -29.28 -68.49 -15.82
C ASP A 154 -30.36 -69.41 -15.23
N GLY A 155 -31.09 -68.93 -14.22
CA GLY A 155 -32.14 -69.67 -13.52
C GLY A 155 -31.67 -70.69 -12.48
N GLN A 156 -30.37 -70.82 -12.24
CA GLN A 156 -29.79 -71.73 -11.24
C GLN A 156 -29.19 -70.97 -10.06
N LYS A 157 -29.45 -71.45 -8.83
CA LYS A 157 -28.79 -70.93 -7.62
C LYS A 157 -27.31 -71.30 -7.66
N ILE A 158 -26.46 -70.29 -7.46
CA ILE A 158 -25.02 -70.46 -7.28
C ILE A 158 -24.74 -70.60 -5.79
N ASP A 159 -24.04 -71.66 -5.39
CA ASP A 159 -23.60 -71.81 -4.01
C ASP A 159 -22.53 -70.76 -3.68
N SER A 160 -22.71 -70.09 -2.55
CA SER A 160 -21.93 -68.94 -2.13
C SER A 160 -21.75 -68.98 -0.62
N ASP A 161 -20.51 -69.06 -0.14
CA ASP A 161 -20.22 -68.96 1.29
C ASP A 161 -20.26 -67.50 1.80
N ILE A 162 -20.69 -66.55 0.97
CA ILE A 162 -20.71 -65.14 1.34
C ILE A 162 -21.97 -64.80 2.12
N LEU A 163 -21.78 -64.23 3.29
CA LEU A 163 -22.84 -63.67 4.14
C LEU A 163 -22.83 -62.15 4.02
N ILE A 164 -24.01 -61.56 4.00
CA ILE A 164 -24.21 -60.11 3.93
C ILE A 164 -25.21 -59.69 5.01
N ARG A 165 -25.03 -58.50 5.57
CA ARG A 165 -26.02 -57.86 6.44
C ARG A 165 -26.03 -56.35 6.22
N LYS A 166 -27.15 -55.70 6.52
CA LYS A 166 -27.18 -54.25 6.72
C LYS A 166 -26.36 -53.92 7.96
N PHE A 167 -25.61 -52.82 7.89
CA PHE A 167 -24.74 -52.40 8.97
C PHE A 167 -24.72 -50.88 9.06
N ASP A 168 -25.49 -50.34 10.00
CA ASP A 168 -25.66 -48.90 10.16
C ASP A 168 -24.70 -48.26 11.16
N ASP A 169 -24.13 -49.02 12.09
CA ASP A 169 -23.19 -48.53 13.09
C ASP A 169 -21.73 -48.70 12.64
N CYS A 170 -21.34 -47.97 11.59
CA CYS A 170 -19.96 -47.95 11.11
C CYS A 170 -19.32 -46.56 11.19
N PHE A 171 -18.00 -46.55 11.44
CA PHE A 171 -17.22 -45.32 11.53
C PHE A 171 -17.30 -44.53 10.23
N GLU A 172 -17.20 -45.24 9.11
CA GLU A 172 -17.24 -44.68 7.77
C GLU A 172 -18.56 -43.95 7.48
N LYS A 173 -19.70 -44.39 8.05
CA LYS A 173 -21.00 -43.73 7.86
C LYS A 173 -21.00 -42.30 8.42
N LYS A 174 -20.22 -42.02 9.48
CA LYS A 174 -20.12 -40.68 10.07
C LYS A 174 -19.53 -39.66 9.08
N PHE A 175 -18.66 -40.11 8.18
CA PHE A 175 -17.92 -39.25 7.26
C PHE A 175 -18.38 -39.37 5.80
N LEU A 176 -18.87 -40.55 5.41
CA LEU A 176 -19.09 -40.91 4.01
C LEU A 176 -20.56 -41.17 3.66
N ASN A 177 -21.51 -41.08 4.58
CA ASN A 177 -22.91 -41.33 4.22
C ASN A 177 -23.47 -40.23 3.32
N PHE A 178 -23.71 -40.59 2.06
CA PHE A 178 -24.16 -39.72 0.98
C PHE A 178 -25.68 -39.81 0.75
N GLY A 179 -26.36 -40.73 1.43
CA GLY A 179 -27.82 -40.86 1.37
C GLY A 179 -28.53 -39.75 2.14
N GLU A 180 -29.83 -39.57 1.92
CA GLU A 180 -30.66 -38.96 2.97
C GLU A 180 -30.56 -39.84 4.22
N THR A 181 -30.87 -39.28 5.38
CA THR A 181 -30.73 -39.95 6.68
C THR A 181 -31.34 -41.36 6.75
N ASP A 182 -32.22 -41.74 5.80
CA ASP A 182 -32.83 -43.08 5.68
C ASP A 182 -32.63 -43.82 4.34
N SER A 183 -31.96 -43.27 3.32
CA SER A 183 -31.94 -43.90 1.97
C SER A 183 -30.65 -44.64 1.60
N GLY A 184 -29.49 -44.21 2.10
CA GLY A 184 -28.22 -44.90 1.88
C GLY A 184 -28.17 -46.21 2.67
N ILE A 185 -27.87 -47.33 2.00
CA ILE A 185 -27.77 -48.64 2.66
C ILE A 185 -26.33 -49.14 2.60
N ASN A 186 -25.80 -49.44 3.78
CA ASN A 186 -24.45 -49.94 3.98
C ASN A 186 -24.51 -51.42 4.30
N TYR A 187 -23.70 -52.20 3.61
CA TYR A 187 -23.58 -53.63 3.81
C TYR A 187 -22.19 -53.99 4.32
N LYS A 188 -22.17 -54.85 5.34
CA LYS A 188 -20.97 -55.63 5.69
C LYS A 188 -21.09 -57.01 5.08
N ILE A 189 -19.94 -57.53 4.65
CA ILE A 189 -19.82 -58.83 4.00
C ILE A 189 -18.81 -59.64 4.79
N LYS A 190 -19.05 -60.94 4.95
CA LYS A 190 -18.05 -61.88 5.50
C LYS A 190 -18.13 -63.23 4.80
N CYS A 191 -17.11 -64.05 5.00
CA CYS A 191 -17.16 -65.46 4.64
C CYS A 191 -17.85 -66.26 5.76
N GLY A 192 -18.73 -67.19 5.40
CA GLY A 192 -19.37 -68.13 6.32
C GLY A 192 -18.45 -69.25 6.77
N LYS A 193 -17.26 -69.39 6.16
CA LYS A 193 -16.21 -70.33 6.57
C LYS A 193 -15.22 -69.61 7.50
N GLU A 194 -15.12 -70.07 8.74
CA GLU A 194 -14.13 -69.58 9.70
C GLU A 194 -12.70 -69.79 9.18
N GLY A 195 -11.80 -68.84 9.45
CA GLY A 195 -10.40 -68.90 9.03
C GLY A 195 -10.18 -68.70 7.53
N SER A 196 -11.14 -68.08 6.82
CA SER A 196 -10.99 -67.75 5.41
C SER A 196 -9.80 -66.80 5.19
N PRO A 197 -8.97 -67.00 4.15
CA PRO A 197 -7.86 -66.09 3.83
C PRO A 197 -8.31 -64.69 3.40
N ASP A 198 -9.63 -64.45 3.28
CA ASP A 198 -10.23 -63.17 2.94
C ASP A 198 -10.88 -62.49 4.16
N GLU A 199 -10.82 -63.08 5.35
CA GLU A 199 -11.46 -62.55 6.57
C GLU A 199 -10.97 -61.14 6.91
N GLU A 200 -9.66 -60.90 6.81
CA GLU A 200 -9.08 -59.58 7.05
C GLU A 200 -9.60 -58.52 6.06
N PHE A 201 -9.70 -58.87 4.78
CA PHE A 201 -10.29 -58.00 3.75
C PHE A 201 -11.72 -57.63 4.11
N PHE A 202 -12.54 -58.63 4.48
CA PHE A 202 -13.95 -58.42 4.81
C PHE A 202 -14.17 -57.55 6.05
N ASN A 203 -13.25 -57.56 7.01
CA ASN A 203 -13.31 -56.67 8.18
C ASN A 203 -13.19 -55.19 7.78
N GLN A 204 -12.35 -54.90 6.78
CA GLN A 204 -12.06 -53.54 6.30
C GLN A 204 -12.86 -53.14 5.05
N PHE A 205 -13.63 -54.07 4.48
CA PHE A 205 -14.45 -53.85 3.30
C PHE A 205 -15.88 -53.49 3.66
N SER A 206 -16.44 -52.50 2.95
CA SER A 206 -17.82 -52.05 3.11
C SER A 206 -18.45 -51.82 1.73
N PHE A 207 -19.73 -52.17 1.57
CA PHE A 207 -20.45 -51.96 0.31
C PHE A 207 -21.61 -50.98 0.51
N TYR A 208 -21.46 -49.79 -0.08
CA TYR A 208 -22.42 -48.69 -0.02
C TYR A 208 -23.29 -48.70 -1.27
N THR A 209 -24.60 -48.71 -1.05
CA THR A 209 -25.63 -48.71 -2.11
C THR A 209 -26.62 -47.57 -1.89
N LYS A 210 -27.46 -47.27 -2.89
CA LYS A 210 -28.42 -46.15 -2.85
C LYS A 210 -27.78 -44.80 -2.53
N GLN A 211 -26.52 -44.61 -2.91
CA GLN A 211 -25.86 -43.30 -2.80
C GLN A 211 -26.49 -42.31 -3.80
N LYS A 212 -26.38 -41.00 -3.56
CA LYS A 212 -26.95 -40.00 -4.47
C LYS A 212 -26.39 -40.16 -5.89
N THR A 213 -27.21 -39.83 -6.88
CA THR A 213 -26.83 -39.71 -8.30
C THR A 213 -25.96 -38.47 -8.54
N ALA A 214 -25.36 -38.35 -9.73
CA ALA A 214 -24.60 -37.16 -10.10
C ALA A 214 -25.40 -35.85 -9.94
N LYS A 215 -26.63 -35.81 -10.46
CA LYS A 215 -27.50 -34.62 -10.37
C LYS A 215 -27.83 -34.25 -8.91
N GLU A 216 -28.15 -35.24 -8.08
CA GLU A 216 -28.43 -35.00 -6.65
C GLU A 216 -27.18 -34.55 -5.89
N THR A 217 -26.00 -35.05 -6.28
CA THR A 217 -24.72 -34.64 -5.70
C THR A 217 -24.40 -33.19 -6.05
N GLU A 218 -24.61 -32.80 -7.31
CA GLU A 218 -24.45 -31.42 -7.77
C GLU A 218 -25.37 -30.47 -6.99
N SER A 219 -26.65 -30.82 -6.84
CA SER A 219 -27.60 -30.05 -6.02
C SER A 219 -27.15 -29.95 -4.57
N LEU A 220 -26.65 -31.04 -3.98
CA LEU A 220 -26.18 -31.03 -2.59
C LEU A 220 -24.96 -30.13 -2.39
N ILE A 221 -24.02 -30.11 -3.34
CA ILE A 221 -22.88 -29.18 -3.32
C ILE A 221 -23.38 -27.74 -3.41
N ALA A 222 -24.28 -27.46 -4.36
CA ALA A 222 -24.86 -26.14 -4.53
C ALA A 222 -25.57 -25.66 -3.26
N ASP A 223 -26.44 -26.49 -2.69
CA ASP A 223 -27.16 -26.21 -1.45
C ASP A 223 -26.20 -25.98 -0.28
N THR A 224 -25.15 -26.81 -0.16
CA THR A 224 -24.15 -26.66 0.90
C THR A 224 -23.43 -25.31 0.79
N ILE A 225 -22.98 -24.92 -0.40
CA ILE A 225 -22.31 -23.63 -0.62
C ILE A 225 -23.29 -22.47 -0.37
N LEU A 226 -24.47 -22.49 -0.99
CA LEU A 226 -25.43 -21.38 -0.92
C LEU A 226 -26.04 -21.20 0.48
N ASN A 227 -26.22 -22.28 1.24
CA ASN A 227 -26.72 -22.22 2.62
C ASN A 227 -25.63 -21.78 3.61
N THR A 228 -24.39 -22.22 3.41
CA THR A 228 -23.25 -21.83 4.25
C THR A 228 -22.87 -20.37 4.01
N PHE A 229 -22.83 -19.96 2.74
CA PHE A 229 -22.41 -18.64 2.28
C PHE A 229 -23.60 -17.91 1.68
N LYS A 230 -24.42 -17.30 2.55
CA LYS A 230 -25.61 -16.54 2.14
C LYS A 230 -25.23 -15.45 1.13
N ASN A 231 -26.11 -15.20 0.16
CA ASN A 231 -25.90 -14.24 -0.94
C ASN A 231 -24.74 -14.58 -1.90
N CYS A 232 -24.21 -15.80 -1.84
CA CYS A 232 -23.23 -16.28 -2.82
C CYS A 232 -23.83 -16.37 -4.23
N ASN A 233 -23.07 -15.92 -5.24
CA ASN A 233 -23.44 -16.01 -6.64
C ASN A 233 -23.35 -17.48 -7.13
N SER A 234 -24.34 -17.95 -7.90
CA SER A 234 -24.35 -19.32 -8.45
C SER A 234 -23.12 -19.66 -9.31
N SER A 235 -22.45 -18.66 -9.89
CA SER A 235 -21.19 -18.83 -10.61
C SER A 235 -20.05 -19.36 -9.74
N VAL A 236 -20.09 -19.18 -8.42
CA VAL A 236 -19.11 -19.77 -7.49
C VAL A 236 -19.22 -21.29 -7.50
N VAL A 237 -20.46 -21.83 -7.48
CA VAL A 237 -20.70 -23.28 -7.53
C VAL A 237 -20.12 -23.87 -8.83
N ILE A 238 -20.42 -23.23 -9.97
CA ILE A 238 -19.91 -23.66 -11.28
C ILE A 238 -18.38 -23.67 -11.28
N LYS A 239 -17.73 -22.58 -10.83
CA LYS A 239 -16.26 -22.49 -10.79
C LYS A 239 -15.63 -23.49 -9.82
N TYR A 240 -16.30 -23.80 -8.71
CA TYR A 240 -15.87 -24.82 -7.75
C TYR A 240 -15.91 -26.22 -8.37
N LEU A 241 -17.02 -26.58 -9.00
CA LEU A 241 -17.16 -27.87 -9.69
C LEU A 241 -16.16 -28.02 -10.83
N ASN A 242 -15.96 -26.94 -11.60
CA ASN A 242 -14.98 -26.93 -12.65
C ASN A 242 -13.58 -27.18 -12.10
N TYR A 243 -13.16 -26.50 -11.03
CA TYR A 243 -11.86 -26.73 -10.38
C TYR A 243 -11.62 -28.23 -10.09
N PHE A 244 -12.62 -28.95 -9.55
CA PHE A 244 -12.52 -30.39 -9.31
C PHE A 244 -12.48 -31.21 -10.61
N SER A 245 -13.21 -30.80 -11.65
CA SER A 245 -13.17 -31.44 -12.97
C SER A 245 -11.75 -31.38 -13.57
N TYR A 246 -11.09 -30.22 -13.58
CA TYR A 246 -9.70 -30.09 -14.08
C TYR A 246 -8.69 -30.83 -13.19
N TRP A 247 -8.88 -30.77 -11.86
CA TRP A 247 -8.02 -31.53 -10.95
C TRP A 247 -8.12 -33.05 -11.17
N CYS A 248 -9.34 -33.58 -11.30
CA CYS A 248 -9.56 -35.01 -11.58
C CYS A 248 -9.00 -35.43 -12.94
N ARG A 249 -9.08 -34.54 -13.94
CA ARG A 249 -8.46 -34.72 -15.27
C ARG A 249 -6.94 -34.68 -15.25
N ARG A 250 -6.35 -34.30 -14.12
CA ARG A 250 -4.91 -34.10 -13.90
C ARG A 250 -4.32 -32.97 -14.73
N ASP A 251 -5.14 -32.00 -15.13
CA ASP A 251 -4.68 -30.80 -15.83
C ASP A 251 -3.72 -29.98 -14.93
N PHE A 252 -3.83 -30.18 -13.62
CA PHE A 252 -2.97 -29.59 -12.61
C PHE A 252 -1.69 -30.41 -12.33
N GLY A 253 -1.66 -31.68 -12.72
CA GLY A 253 -0.68 -32.69 -12.29
C GLY A 253 -1.26 -33.71 -11.30
N ALA A 254 -0.48 -34.75 -10.97
CA ALA A 254 -0.87 -35.81 -10.04
C ALA A 254 -0.67 -35.41 -8.57
N TYR A 255 -1.28 -34.29 -8.18
CA TYR A 255 -1.20 -33.75 -6.82
C TYR A 255 -2.39 -34.16 -5.95
N LYS A 256 -2.14 -34.40 -4.66
CA LYS A 256 -3.19 -34.59 -3.66
C LYS A 256 -3.75 -33.24 -3.22
N LEU A 257 -5.08 -33.13 -3.13
CA LEU A 257 -5.72 -31.93 -2.56
C LEU A 257 -5.74 -32.01 -1.04
N THR A 258 -5.36 -30.91 -0.40
CA THR A 258 -5.47 -30.76 1.06
C THR A 258 -6.72 -29.99 1.48
N LYS A 259 -7.05 -30.03 2.78
CA LYS A 259 -8.10 -29.16 3.34
C LYS A 259 -7.81 -27.69 3.08
N GLN A 260 -6.53 -27.30 3.18
CA GLN A 260 -6.13 -25.92 2.97
C GLN A 260 -6.25 -25.48 1.51
N ASP A 261 -5.93 -26.37 0.55
CA ASP A 261 -6.11 -26.07 -0.88
C ASP A 261 -7.57 -25.76 -1.19
N VAL A 262 -8.48 -26.59 -0.68
CA VAL A 262 -9.93 -26.47 -0.93
C VAL A 262 -10.50 -25.24 -0.24
N ARG A 263 -10.15 -24.99 1.03
CA ARG A 263 -10.54 -23.77 1.77
C ARG A 263 -10.05 -22.51 1.07
N THR A 264 -8.78 -22.47 0.68
CA THR A 264 -8.19 -21.32 -0.03
C THR A 264 -8.85 -21.11 -1.38
N LYS A 265 -9.14 -22.18 -2.13
CA LYS A 265 -9.84 -22.08 -3.40
C LYS A 265 -11.26 -21.56 -3.24
N LEU A 266 -12.00 -22.08 -2.26
CA LEU A 266 -13.36 -21.63 -1.98
C LEU A 266 -13.36 -20.15 -1.57
N ALA A 267 -12.44 -19.74 -0.69
CA ALA A 267 -12.26 -18.33 -0.32
C ALA A 267 -11.91 -17.45 -1.53
N GLU A 268 -11.00 -17.88 -2.42
CA GLU A 268 -10.69 -17.17 -3.67
C GLU A 268 -11.97 -16.91 -4.47
N LEU A 269 -12.80 -17.94 -4.67
CA LEU A 269 -14.02 -17.83 -5.47
C LEU A 269 -15.07 -16.91 -4.84
N LEU A 270 -15.23 -16.97 -3.52
CA LEU A 270 -16.17 -16.13 -2.76
C LEU A 270 -15.71 -14.67 -2.70
N LEU A 271 -14.39 -14.43 -2.59
CA LEU A 271 -13.82 -13.10 -2.41
C LEU A 271 -13.48 -12.38 -3.72
N ALA A 272 -13.24 -13.11 -4.81
CA ALA A 272 -12.85 -12.55 -6.11
C ALA A 272 -13.77 -11.44 -6.68
N PRO A 273 -15.11 -11.45 -6.44
CA PRO A 273 -16.00 -10.36 -6.83
C PRO A 273 -15.78 -9.06 -6.05
N HIS A 274 -15.22 -9.13 -4.84
CA HIS A 274 -15.02 -8.00 -3.94
C HIS A 274 -13.64 -7.35 -4.08
N ILE A 275 -12.78 -7.88 -4.95
CA ILE A 275 -11.47 -7.29 -5.22
C ILE A 275 -11.67 -6.03 -6.09
N PRO A 276 -11.31 -4.82 -5.59
CA PRO A 276 -11.42 -3.62 -6.41
C PRO A 276 -10.45 -3.70 -7.59
N GLU A 277 -10.87 -3.26 -8.76
CA GLU A 277 -9.99 -3.22 -9.94
C GLU A 277 -9.06 -2.00 -9.87
N PRO A 278 -7.73 -2.18 -10.04
CA PRO A 278 -6.81 -1.05 -10.06
C PRO A 278 -6.98 -0.22 -11.34
N ASN A 279 -6.85 1.10 -11.24
CA ASN A 279 -6.65 1.94 -12.42
C ASN A 279 -5.20 1.83 -12.89
N ILE A 280 -4.95 0.91 -13.82
CA ILE A 280 -3.60 0.54 -14.28
C ILE A 280 -2.86 1.73 -14.90
N GLU A 281 -3.59 2.64 -15.58
CA GLU A 281 -3.00 3.82 -16.24
C GLU A 281 -2.44 4.84 -15.25
N GLU A 282 -2.98 4.86 -14.02
CA GLU A 282 -2.55 5.79 -12.97
C GLU A 282 -1.43 5.24 -12.08
N LEU A 283 -1.08 3.95 -12.21
CA LEU A 283 -0.06 3.33 -11.38
C LEU A 283 1.32 3.86 -11.74
N LYS A 284 2.07 4.31 -10.72
CA LYS A 284 3.41 4.90 -10.88
C LYS A 284 4.42 4.11 -10.07
N SER A 285 5.64 3.97 -10.59
CA SER A 285 6.72 3.37 -9.83
C SER A 285 6.99 4.18 -8.54
N LEU A 286 6.94 3.51 -7.40
CA LEU A 286 7.30 4.08 -6.10
C LEU A 286 8.77 3.74 -5.77
N PRO A 287 9.49 4.60 -5.01
CA PRO A 287 10.82 4.27 -4.48
C PRO A 287 10.82 2.97 -3.67
N GLU A 288 11.81 2.11 -3.91
CA GLU A 288 11.86 0.73 -3.40
C GLU A 288 11.89 0.66 -1.86
N ASP A 289 12.58 1.59 -1.21
CA ASP A 289 12.71 1.67 0.25
C ASP A 289 11.38 1.94 0.98
N LYS A 290 10.53 2.79 0.40
CA LYS A 290 9.20 3.13 0.92
C LYS A 290 8.22 1.97 0.75
N ASN A 291 8.33 1.25 -0.36
CA ASN A 291 7.49 0.08 -0.63
C ASN A 291 7.77 -1.06 0.34
N LEU A 292 9.03 -1.31 0.67
CA LEU A 292 9.41 -2.35 1.62
C LEU A 292 8.82 -2.08 3.02
N MET A 293 8.80 -0.82 3.47
CA MET A 293 8.22 -0.45 4.76
C MET A 293 6.70 -0.73 4.82
N LEU A 294 5.96 -0.40 3.77
CA LEU A 294 4.53 -0.70 3.70
C LEU A 294 4.24 -2.19 3.62
N LEU A 295 4.98 -2.92 2.79
CA LEU A 295 4.83 -4.36 2.67
C LEU A 295 5.09 -5.06 4.01
N GLU A 296 6.05 -4.58 4.79
CA GLU A 296 6.30 -5.11 6.14
C GLU A 296 5.10 -4.92 7.08
N ILE A 297 4.37 -3.79 7.00
CA ILE A 297 3.12 -3.59 7.74
C ILE A 297 2.08 -4.61 7.29
N PHE A 298 1.83 -4.70 5.97
CA PHE A 298 0.80 -5.57 5.42
C PHE A 298 1.02 -7.05 5.69
N LEU A 299 2.28 -7.51 5.74
CA LEU A 299 2.61 -8.90 6.03
C LEU A 299 2.63 -9.20 7.55
N ARG A 300 2.75 -8.18 8.40
CA ARG A 300 2.79 -8.34 9.85
C ARG A 300 1.41 -8.59 10.45
N PHE A 301 0.38 -7.92 9.96
CA PHE A 301 -1.00 -8.06 10.46
C PHE A 301 -1.83 -8.95 9.56
N ASP A 302 -2.70 -9.77 10.13
CA ASP A 302 -3.62 -10.64 9.37
C ASP A 302 -4.65 -9.81 8.60
N ILE A 303 -5.15 -8.74 9.23
CA ILE A 303 -6.03 -7.77 8.61
C ILE A 303 -5.47 -6.36 8.79
N VAL A 304 -5.43 -5.60 7.70
CA VAL A 304 -5.21 -4.16 7.73
C VAL A 304 -6.50 -3.45 7.34
N LEU A 305 -6.93 -2.50 8.15
CA LEU A 305 -8.11 -1.69 7.87
C LEU A 305 -7.72 -0.41 7.13
N LEU A 306 -8.45 -0.13 6.06
CA LEU A 306 -8.34 1.09 5.29
C LEU A 306 -9.73 1.72 5.18
N GLU A 307 -10.06 2.55 6.17
CA GLU A 307 -11.37 3.19 6.28
C GLU A 307 -11.49 4.35 5.30
N LYS A 308 -12.42 4.24 4.34
CA LYS A 308 -12.74 5.29 3.35
C LYS A 308 -11.50 5.89 2.65
N PRO A 309 -10.62 5.07 2.03
CA PRO A 309 -9.43 5.60 1.38
C PRO A 309 -9.77 6.56 0.26
N SER A 310 -8.98 7.63 0.17
CA SER A 310 -8.92 8.39 -1.09
C SER A 310 -8.39 7.49 -2.22
N GLU A 311 -8.87 7.72 -3.44
CA GLU A 311 -8.41 7.00 -4.64
C GLU A 311 -6.89 7.07 -4.80
N VAL A 312 -6.29 8.22 -4.47
CA VAL A 312 -4.82 8.41 -4.47
C VAL A 312 -4.11 7.41 -3.55
N VAL A 313 -4.66 7.12 -2.37
CA VAL A 313 -4.08 6.16 -1.42
C VAL A 313 -4.23 4.74 -1.96
N LEU A 314 -5.39 4.39 -2.48
CA LEU A 314 -5.62 3.05 -3.04
C LEU A 314 -4.72 2.78 -4.26
N ASN A 315 -4.58 3.74 -5.17
CA ASN A 315 -3.72 3.62 -6.36
C ASN A 315 -2.24 3.50 -5.98
N LYS A 316 -1.80 4.10 -4.87
CA LYS A 316 -0.44 3.90 -4.34
C LYS A 316 -0.22 2.49 -3.81
N ILE A 317 -1.18 1.95 -3.06
CA ILE A 317 -1.09 0.58 -2.55
C ILE A 317 -1.05 -0.40 -3.73
N TRP A 318 -1.90 -0.20 -4.75
CA TRP A 318 -1.84 -0.97 -5.98
C TRP A 318 -0.51 -0.82 -6.72
N SER A 319 0.01 0.40 -6.82
CA SER A 319 1.31 0.67 -7.48
C SER A 319 2.44 -0.10 -6.81
N MET A 320 2.40 -0.23 -5.49
CA MET A 320 3.36 -1.01 -4.72
C MET A 320 3.22 -2.51 -5.01
N PHE A 321 2.00 -3.06 -4.92
CA PHE A 321 1.77 -4.49 -5.16
C PHE A 321 2.07 -4.92 -6.60
N MET A 322 1.80 -4.02 -7.55
CA MET A 322 1.98 -4.28 -8.97
C MET A 322 3.32 -3.80 -9.50
N GLN A 323 4.22 -3.24 -8.68
CA GLN A 323 5.45 -2.58 -9.14
C GLN A 323 6.28 -3.44 -10.11
N GLN A 324 6.44 -4.72 -9.79
CA GLN A 324 7.21 -5.67 -10.62
C GLN A 324 6.52 -6.03 -11.94
N PHE A 325 5.22 -5.75 -12.05
CA PHE A 325 4.37 -6.06 -13.20
C PHE A 325 3.93 -4.81 -13.97
N LEU A 326 4.30 -3.60 -13.53
CA LEU A 326 3.96 -2.35 -14.25
C LEU A 326 4.53 -2.29 -15.66
N ILE A 327 5.58 -3.07 -15.96
CA ILE A 327 6.14 -3.21 -17.31
C ILE A 327 5.14 -3.90 -18.26
N ILE A 328 4.23 -4.71 -17.71
CA ILE A 328 3.22 -5.45 -18.45
C ILE A 328 1.99 -4.55 -18.60
N SER A 329 2.01 -3.68 -19.61
CA SER A 329 0.90 -2.78 -19.98
C SER A 329 -0.29 -3.55 -20.55
N LYS A 330 -1.04 -4.25 -19.68
CA LYS A 330 -2.23 -5.03 -20.02
C LYS A 330 -3.35 -4.71 -19.02
N GLU A 331 -4.58 -4.90 -19.46
CA GLU A 331 -5.77 -4.76 -18.59
C GLU A 331 -5.78 -5.82 -17.49
N TRP A 332 -6.50 -5.55 -16.40
CA TRP A 332 -6.50 -6.35 -15.17
C TRP A 332 -6.89 -7.82 -15.41
N THR A 333 -7.90 -8.05 -16.24
CA THR A 333 -8.49 -9.37 -16.47
C THR A 333 -8.06 -10.01 -17.79
N THR A 334 -7.45 -9.24 -18.70
CA THR A 334 -7.08 -9.70 -20.04
C THR A 334 -5.82 -10.59 -19.98
N PRO A 335 -5.82 -11.76 -20.64
CA PRO A 335 -4.65 -12.62 -20.72
C PRO A 335 -3.40 -11.92 -21.29
N ILE A 336 -2.25 -12.16 -20.67
CA ILE A 336 -0.95 -11.66 -21.09
C ILE A 336 -0.38 -12.62 -22.15
N SER A 337 -0.33 -12.15 -23.40
CA SER A 337 0.18 -12.95 -24.53
C SER A 337 1.60 -13.45 -24.29
N GLY A 338 1.85 -14.75 -24.49
CA GLY A 338 3.16 -15.36 -24.36
C GLY A 338 3.59 -15.71 -22.92
N LEU A 339 2.83 -15.28 -21.90
CA LEU A 339 3.07 -15.70 -20.52
C LEU A 339 2.24 -16.94 -20.22
N TYR A 340 2.88 -18.10 -20.34
CA TYR A 340 2.27 -19.39 -20.06
C TYR A 340 2.61 -19.86 -18.65
N ILE A 341 1.67 -20.56 -18.04
CA ILE A 341 1.79 -21.10 -16.68
C ILE A 341 2.93 -22.11 -16.52
N GLY A 342 3.35 -22.82 -17.58
CA GLY A 342 4.54 -23.67 -17.52
C GLY A 342 5.76 -22.87 -17.07
N LEU A 343 5.97 -21.68 -17.66
CA LEU A 343 7.04 -20.77 -17.28
C LEU A 343 6.89 -20.27 -15.83
N VAL A 344 5.66 -19.95 -15.41
CA VAL A 344 5.42 -19.49 -14.04
C VAL A 344 5.56 -20.62 -13.03
N LYS A 345 5.16 -21.85 -13.36
CA LYS A 345 5.27 -23.03 -12.50
C LYS A 345 6.74 -23.37 -12.25
N ASP A 346 7.58 -23.28 -13.28
CA ASP A 346 9.02 -23.51 -13.18
C ASP A 346 9.72 -22.44 -12.33
N ILE A 347 9.19 -21.22 -12.28
CA ILE A 347 9.80 -20.09 -11.56
C ILE A 347 9.26 -19.95 -10.13
N MET A 348 7.97 -20.21 -9.91
CA MET A 348 7.25 -19.77 -8.72
C MET A 348 6.68 -20.86 -7.84
N ASP A 349 6.78 -22.16 -8.15
CA ASP A 349 6.17 -23.26 -7.36
C ASP A 349 4.71 -22.94 -6.93
N LEU A 350 3.78 -23.13 -7.86
CA LEU A 350 2.41 -22.68 -7.70
C LEU A 350 1.61 -23.59 -6.74
N PRO A 351 0.87 -23.03 -5.78
CA PRO A 351 -0.04 -23.82 -4.96
C PRO A 351 -1.19 -24.37 -5.83
N ILE A 352 -1.67 -25.58 -5.51
CA ILE A 352 -2.70 -26.28 -6.30
C ILE A 352 -4.01 -25.47 -6.33
N SER A 353 -4.33 -24.79 -5.23
CA SER A 353 -5.47 -23.86 -5.14
C SER A 353 -5.41 -22.73 -6.18
N ALA A 354 -4.22 -22.33 -6.64
CA ALA A 354 -4.09 -21.22 -7.58
C ALA A 354 -4.39 -21.64 -9.02
N LEU A 355 -4.51 -22.93 -9.30
CA LEU A 355 -4.77 -23.45 -10.64
C LEU A 355 -6.28 -23.30 -10.96
N SER A 356 -6.64 -23.09 -12.22
CA SER A 356 -8.05 -22.88 -12.65
C SER A 356 -8.28 -23.26 -14.12
N GLU A 357 -9.53 -23.21 -14.54
CA GLU A 357 -9.93 -23.26 -15.96
C GLU A 357 -9.18 -22.20 -16.76
N ASN A 358 -8.81 -22.51 -18.01
CA ASN A 358 -7.88 -21.70 -18.83
C ASN A 358 -6.50 -21.53 -18.20
N PHE A 359 -5.99 -22.63 -17.65
CA PHE A 359 -4.69 -22.74 -16.99
C PHE A 359 -3.53 -22.09 -17.76
N ASN A 360 -3.59 -22.08 -19.09
CA ASN A 360 -2.54 -21.53 -19.96
C ASN A 360 -2.58 -20.00 -20.10
N GLU A 361 -3.66 -19.34 -19.70
CA GLU A 361 -3.87 -17.90 -19.86
C GLU A 361 -3.72 -17.17 -18.52
N ILE A 362 -2.68 -16.34 -18.40
CA ILE A 362 -2.37 -15.60 -17.17
C ILE A 362 -2.72 -14.13 -17.35
N SER A 363 -3.62 -13.59 -16.53
CA SER A 363 -3.89 -12.16 -16.41
C SER A 363 -3.22 -11.56 -15.16
N LEU A 364 -3.17 -10.22 -15.08
CA LEU A 364 -2.65 -9.53 -13.88
C LEU A 364 -3.45 -9.89 -12.63
N LYS A 365 -4.79 -9.99 -12.73
CA LYS A 365 -5.65 -10.47 -11.65
C LYS A 365 -5.23 -11.86 -11.16
N LYS A 366 -4.90 -12.76 -12.09
CA LYS A 366 -4.49 -14.11 -11.75
C LYS A 366 -3.13 -14.15 -11.06
N ILE A 367 -2.16 -13.37 -11.54
CA ILE A 367 -0.84 -13.22 -10.90
C ILE A 367 -1.01 -12.71 -9.47
N TYR A 368 -1.82 -11.67 -9.27
CA TYR A 368 -2.08 -11.13 -7.95
C TYR A 368 -2.71 -12.14 -6.99
N LEU A 369 -3.70 -12.92 -7.45
CA LEU A 369 -4.30 -14.01 -6.68
C LEU A 369 -3.27 -15.10 -6.33
N ILE A 370 -2.38 -15.47 -7.26
CA ILE A 370 -1.27 -16.39 -7.01
C ILE A 370 -0.38 -15.84 -5.89
N LEU A 371 0.03 -14.57 -5.96
CA LEU A 371 0.90 -13.95 -4.95
C LEU A 371 0.25 -13.91 -3.57
N TRP A 372 -1.06 -13.66 -3.49
CA TRP A 372 -1.82 -13.78 -2.24
C TRP A 372 -1.84 -15.21 -1.72
N GLN A 373 -2.09 -16.19 -2.59
CA GLN A 373 -2.05 -17.61 -2.19
C GLN A 373 -0.65 -18.08 -1.77
N LYS A 374 0.42 -17.41 -2.24
CA LYS A 374 1.80 -17.60 -1.78
C LYS A 374 2.17 -16.83 -0.51
N ASP A 375 1.24 -16.07 0.08
CA ASP A 375 1.47 -15.15 1.22
C ASP A 375 2.52 -14.08 0.96
N MET A 376 2.67 -13.68 -0.31
CA MET A 376 3.58 -12.61 -0.71
C MET A 376 2.92 -11.24 -0.64
N LEU A 377 1.60 -11.18 -0.79
CA LEU A 377 0.80 -9.95 -0.78
C LEU A 377 -0.51 -10.18 -0.02
N PRO A 378 -1.08 -9.15 0.63
CA PRO A 378 -2.43 -9.23 1.16
C PRO A 378 -3.46 -9.15 0.04
N LEU A 379 -4.65 -9.71 0.27
CA LEU A 379 -5.80 -9.55 -0.61
C LEU A 379 -6.59 -8.28 -0.24
N ILE A 380 -6.56 -7.28 -1.12
CA ILE A 380 -7.42 -6.10 -1.06
C ILE A 380 -8.87 -6.49 -1.36
N LEU A 381 -9.76 -6.17 -0.43
CA LEU A 381 -11.19 -6.43 -0.51
C LEU A 381 -11.96 -5.16 -0.21
N LYS A 382 -12.89 -4.81 -1.09
CA LYS A 382 -13.89 -3.78 -0.84
C LYS A 382 -15.05 -4.42 -0.08
N VAL A 383 -15.22 -4.00 1.17
CA VAL A 383 -16.24 -4.56 2.06
C VAL A 383 -17.42 -3.60 2.09
N PRO A 384 -18.56 -3.94 1.47
CA PRO A 384 -19.72 -3.07 1.47
C PRO A 384 -20.29 -2.94 2.89
N LYS A 385 -20.91 -1.79 3.17
CA LYS A 385 -21.56 -1.51 4.46
C LYS A 385 -22.79 -2.36 4.75
N ASP A 386 -23.30 -3.12 3.77
CA ASP A 386 -24.45 -3.98 3.94
C ASP A 386 -24.08 -5.16 4.86
N ALA A 387 -24.71 -5.23 6.04
CA ALA A 387 -24.33 -6.18 7.09
C ALA A 387 -24.37 -7.66 6.65
N PRO A 388 -25.38 -8.13 5.87
CA PRO A 388 -25.37 -9.48 5.31
C PRO A 388 -24.18 -9.78 4.38
N GLU A 389 -23.85 -8.84 3.49
CA GLU A 389 -22.73 -8.99 2.55
C GLU A 389 -21.38 -8.93 3.27
N GLN A 390 -21.25 -8.04 4.27
CA GLN A 390 -20.10 -7.98 5.16
C GLN A 390 -19.86 -9.33 5.88
N GLN A 391 -20.91 -9.93 6.47
CA GLN A 391 -20.79 -11.22 7.16
C GLN A 391 -20.32 -12.33 6.24
N HIS A 392 -20.80 -12.35 4.99
CA HIS A 392 -20.38 -13.33 3.99
C HIS A 392 -18.87 -13.21 3.68
N ILE A 393 -18.36 -11.99 3.48
CA ILE A 393 -16.93 -11.75 3.25
C ILE A 393 -16.11 -12.21 4.47
N LEU A 394 -16.55 -11.90 5.69
CA LEU A 394 -15.85 -12.32 6.90
C LEU A 394 -15.86 -13.85 7.10
N GLN A 395 -16.94 -14.53 6.74
CA GLN A 395 -17.00 -16.00 6.72
C GLN A 395 -16.01 -16.59 5.71
N ALA A 396 -15.92 -16.01 4.50
CA ALA A 396 -14.96 -16.45 3.49
C ALA A 396 -13.51 -16.20 3.93
N ILE A 397 -13.22 -15.09 4.61
CA ILE A 397 -11.91 -14.80 5.21
C ILE A 397 -11.54 -15.85 6.28
N LYS A 398 -12.50 -16.27 7.11
CA LYS A 398 -12.29 -17.30 8.15
C LYS A 398 -11.95 -18.68 7.58
N LEU A 399 -12.35 -18.99 6.34
CA LEU A 399 -11.90 -20.23 5.69
C LEU A 399 -10.37 -20.29 5.55
N CYS A 400 -9.72 -19.13 5.45
CA CYS A 400 -8.28 -19.03 5.35
C CYS A 400 -7.56 -19.05 6.71
N ASP A 401 -8.27 -19.27 7.81
CA ASP A 401 -7.67 -19.46 9.13
C ASP A 401 -7.19 -20.91 9.27
N THR A 402 -5.87 -21.10 9.09
CA THR A 402 -5.23 -22.40 9.32
C THR A 402 -4.24 -22.34 10.45
N LYS A 403 -4.16 -23.44 11.23
CA LYS A 403 -3.21 -23.60 12.33
C LYS A 403 -1.79 -23.30 11.84
N GLY A 404 -1.23 -22.20 12.31
CA GLY A 404 0.15 -21.78 12.03
C GLY A 404 0.34 -20.88 10.81
N ARG A 405 -0.69 -20.59 10.01
CA ARG A 405 -0.57 -19.68 8.86
C ARG A 405 -1.90 -19.02 8.50
N LYS A 406 -2.01 -17.71 8.73
CA LYS A 406 -3.16 -16.90 8.36
C LYS A 406 -2.88 -16.11 7.09
N LYS A 407 -3.83 -16.13 6.16
CA LYS A 407 -3.80 -15.27 4.96
C LYS A 407 -3.92 -13.81 5.36
N LYS A 408 -3.33 -12.94 4.55
CA LYS A 408 -3.28 -11.49 4.80
C LYS A 408 -4.34 -10.77 3.97
N PHE A 409 -5.02 -9.81 4.57
CA PHE A 409 -6.12 -9.07 3.93
C PHE A 409 -6.02 -7.57 4.19
N LEU A 410 -6.40 -6.77 3.20
CA LEU A 410 -6.60 -5.33 3.32
C LEU A 410 -8.08 -5.03 3.09
N LEU A 411 -8.79 -4.63 4.13
CA LEU A 411 -10.22 -4.33 4.04
C LEU A 411 -10.41 -2.84 3.78
N VAL A 412 -11.07 -2.54 2.68
CA VAL A 412 -11.41 -1.20 2.23
C VAL A 412 -12.85 -0.91 2.63
N GLU A 413 -13.06 0.22 3.30
CA GLU A 413 -14.31 0.73 3.92
C GLU A 413 -14.47 0.44 5.43
N GLU A 414 -15.41 1.16 6.05
CA GLU A 414 -15.76 1.02 7.48
C GLU A 414 -16.30 -0.38 7.74
N THR A 415 -15.44 -1.22 8.32
CA THR A 415 -15.76 -2.60 8.64
C THR A 415 -15.86 -2.73 10.15
N ASN A 416 -17.06 -2.99 10.65
CA ASN A 416 -17.23 -3.42 12.04
C ASN A 416 -16.74 -4.87 12.16
N LEU A 417 -15.44 -5.02 12.38
CA LEU A 417 -14.91 -6.27 12.91
C LEU A 417 -15.26 -6.29 14.39
N GLU A 418 -16.32 -7.02 14.75
CA GLU A 418 -16.44 -7.51 16.13
C GLU A 418 -15.08 -8.14 16.51
N GLU A 419 -14.65 -7.98 17.77
CA GLU A 419 -13.45 -8.61 18.34
C GLU A 419 -13.57 -10.13 18.25
N THR A 420 -13.39 -10.64 17.05
CA THR A 420 -13.60 -12.03 16.69
C THR A 420 -12.22 -12.59 16.44
N SER A 421 -11.86 -13.57 17.27
CA SER A 421 -10.77 -14.53 17.07
C SER A 421 -9.34 -13.98 17.07
N ASP A 422 -8.38 -14.90 17.10
CA ASP A 422 -6.92 -14.72 17.28
C ASP A 422 -6.20 -13.92 16.17
N TRP A 423 -6.90 -13.04 15.46
CA TRP A 423 -6.39 -12.29 14.31
C TRP A 423 -5.73 -11.00 14.75
N THR A 424 -4.55 -10.73 14.20
CA THR A 424 -3.86 -9.46 14.38
C THR A 424 -4.42 -8.43 13.41
N ILE A 425 -4.92 -7.30 13.92
CA ILE A 425 -5.59 -6.27 13.13
C ILE A 425 -4.80 -4.97 13.26
N PHE A 426 -4.47 -4.34 12.13
CA PHE A 426 -3.96 -2.98 12.08
C PHE A 426 -5.09 -1.99 11.80
N ARG A 427 -5.41 -1.15 12.78
CA ARG A 427 -6.36 -0.04 12.71
C ARG A 427 -5.62 1.28 12.63
N ASN A 428 -4.62 1.44 13.49
CA ASN A 428 -3.84 2.66 13.58
C ASN A 428 -2.41 2.37 14.10
N LEU A 429 -1.61 3.43 14.14
CA LEU A 429 -0.21 3.38 14.52
C LEU A 429 0.04 2.78 15.92
N SER A 430 -0.97 2.74 16.82
CA SER A 430 -0.83 2.12 18.14
C SER A 430 -0.64 0.60 18.08
N ASP A 431 -1.24 -0.07 17.08
CA ASP A 431 -1.16 -1.53 16.91
C ASP A 431 0.27 -1.99 16.61
N LEU A 432 1.10 -1.08 16.06
CA LEU A 432 2.51 -1.33 15.78
C LEU A 432 3.42 -1.28 17.02
N ARG A 433 2.95 -0.79 18.17
CA ARG A 433 3.77 -0.71 19.40
C ARG A 433 4.26 -2.08 19.86
N SER A 434 3.51 -3.14 19.57
CA SER A 434 3.91 -4.54 19.83
C SER A 434 5.20 -4.93 19.09
N ALA A 435 5.52 -4.27 17.98
CA ALA A 435 6.72 -4.44 17.18
C ALA A 435 7.67 -3.24 17.35
N THR A 436 8.17 -3.04 18.57
CA THR A 436 8.95 -1.85 19.01
C THR A 436 10.05 -1.42 18.04
N ASN A 437 10.85 -2.36 17.50
CA ASN A 437 11.91 -2.03 16.55
C ASN A 437 11.37 -1.38 15.27
N PHE A 438 10.31 -1.94 14.69
CA PHE A 438 9.73 -1.43 13.45
C PHE A 438 8.96 -0.13 13.68
N TYR A 439 8.21 -0.03 14.78
CA TYR A 439 7.54 1.20 15.19
C TYR A 439 8.52 2.38 15.30
N ASN A 440 9.67 2.16 15.94
CA ASN A 440 10.71 3.18 16.06
C ASN A 440 11.27 3.57 14.69
N VAL A 441 11.62 2.59 13.84
CA VAL A 441 12.11 2.87 12.47
C VAL A 441 11.09 3.66 11.66
N LEU A 442 9.80 3.31 11.74
CA LEU A 442 8.73 4.00 11.02
C LEU A 442 8.60 5.45 11.51
N THR A 443 8.52 5.67 12.83
CA THR A 443 8.34 7.01 13.41
C THR A 443 9.57 7.92 13.24
N GLU A 444 10.76 7.36 13.12
CA GLU A 444 12.01 8.10 12.83
C GLU A 444 12.19 8.45 11.35
N ARG A 445 11.47 7.78 10.44
CA ARG A 445 11.57 8.01 8.99
C ARG A 445 10.43 8.82 8.41
N LEU A 446 9.22 8.64 8.94
CA LEU A 446 8.06 9.38 8.46
C LEU A 446 8.11 10.82 8.96
N SER A 447 7.73 11.74 8.08
CA SER A 447 7.64 13.16 8.38
C SER A 447 6.22 13.67 8.15
N VAL A 448 5.83 14.63 8.98
CA VAL A 448 4.51 15.26 8.95
C VAL A 448 4.69 16.77 8.98
N SER A 449 3.84 17.50 8.29
CA SER A 449 3.76 18.95 8.38
C SER A 449 2.43 19.33 9.02
N VAL A 450 2.43 20.30 9.93
CA VAL A 450 1.21 20.95 10.40
C VAL A 450 1.05 22.26 9.62
N GLN A 451 -0.18 22.68 9.37
CA GLN A 451 -0.52 23.93 8.70
C GLN A 451 0.32 25.11 9.22
N GLY A 452 1.03 25.77 8.30
CA GLY A 452 1.90 26.92 8.59
C GLY A 452 3.20 26.61 9.32
N ARG A 453 3.55 25.32 9.54
CA ARG A 453 4.79 24.89 10.21
C ARG A 453 5.69 24.09 9.25
N PRO A 454 7.02 24.08 9.48
CA PRO A 454 7.91 23.19 8.75
C PRO A 454 7.57 21.72 9.03
N SER A 455 7.96 20.84 8.12
CA SER A 455 7.84 19.40 8.34
C SER A 455 8.77 18.97 9.48
N ILE A 456 8.23 18.16 10.38
CA ILE A 456 8.94 17.55 11.51
C ILE A 456 8.85 16.02 11.41
N LEU A 457 9.69 15.30 12.15
CA LEU A 457 9.61 13.84 12.20
C LEU A 457 8.35 13.42 12.96
N LEU A 458 7.75 12.29 12.57
CA LEU A 458 6.57 11.76 13.24
C LEU A 458 6.86 11.49 14.73
N LYS A 459 8.05 10.95 15.04
CA LYS A 459 8.52 10.77 16.43
C LYS A 459 8.48 12.05 17.25
N GLU A 460 8.88 13.19 16.69
CA GLU A 460 8.87 14.48 17.38
C GLU A 460 7.42 14.94 17.64
N LEU A 461 6.51 14.73 16.70
CA LEU A 461 5.10 15.06 16.89
C LEU A 461 4.47 14.19 18.00
N LEU A 462 4.77 12.90 18.02
CA LEU A 462 4.23 11.96 19.02
C LEU A 462 4.80 12.19 20.42
N GLN A 463 5.97 12.81 20.55
CA GLN A 463 6.52 13.25 21.83
C GLN A 463 5.75 14.45 22.42
N ILE A 464 5.13 15.26 21.57
CA ILE A 464 4.30 16.40 22.00
C ILE A 464 2.94 15.89 22.49
N ASP A 465 2.33 14.97 21.75
CA ASP A 465 1.04 14.37 22.08
C ASP A 465 0.99 12.89 21.69
N GLU A 466 1.10 12.03 22.70
CA GLU A 466 1.08 10.58 22.52
C GLU A 466 -0.29 10.07 22.04
N SER A 467 -1.38 10.80 22.29
CA SER A 467 -2.73 10.38 21.90
C SER A 467 -2.90 10.29 20.38
N LEU A 468 -2.09 11.04 19.63
CA LEU A 468 -2.05 11.04 18.16
C LEU A 468 -1.66 9.68 17.58
N VAL A 469 -1.02 8.81 18.36
CA VAL A 469 -0.72 7.44 17.92
C VAL A 469 -2.00 6.66 17.58
N ASN A 470 -3.13 6.98 18.21
CA ASN A 470 -4.42 6.36 17.90
C ASN A 470 -5.12 6.99 16.68
N THR A 471 -4.64 8.15 16.23
CA THR A 471 -5.25 8.92 15.13
C THR A 471 -4.68 8.54 13.76
N PHE A 472 -3.39 8.20 13.67
CA PHE A 472 -2.76 7.87 12.40
C PHE A 472 -3.12 6.47 11.94
N THR A 473 -3.99 6.38 10.93
CA THR A 473 -4.39 5.12 10.29
C THR A 473 -3.45 4.78 9.13
N MET A 474 -3.75 3.69 8.42
CA MET A 474 -3.01 3.29 7.22
C MET A 474 -3.03 4.36 6.14
N GLN A 475 -4.12 5.14 6.04
CA GLN A 475 -4.24 6.23 5.08
C GLN A 475 -3.18 7.32 5.31
N GLU A 476 -3.04 7.79 6.55
CA GLU A 476 -2.06 8.82 6.88
C GLU A 476 -0.63 8.31 6.67
N ILE A 477 -0.34 7.05 7.02
CA ILE A 477 0.98 6.44 6.82
C ILE A 477 1.36 6.43 5.33
N VAL A 478 0.45 6.01 4.45
CA VAL A 478 0.70 6.00 2.98
C VAL A 478 0.94 7.42 2.45
N LEU A 479 0.27 8.43 3.01
CA LEU A 479 0.48 9.83 2.62
C LEU A 479 1.81 10.39 3.14
N MET A 480 2.22 10.01 4.36
CA MET A 480 3.50 10.45 4.96
C MET A 480 4.71 9.95 4.17
N LEU A 481 4.63 8.76 3.56
CA LEU A 481 5.72 8.22 2.75
C LEU A 481 6.09 9.13 1.58
N ASP A 482 5.18 9.92 1.05
CA ASP A 482 5.49 10.88 -0.02
C ASP A 482 6.16 12.17 0.49
N GLY A 483 6.29 12.35 1.80
CA GLY A 483 6.71 13.62 2.42
C GLY A 483 5.67 14.74 2.22
N LYS A 484 4.44 14.39 1.85
CA LYS A 484 3.37 15.33 1.48
C LYS A 484 2.22 15.38 2.48
N PHE A 485 2.33 14.66 3.60
CA PHE A 485 1.26 14.64 4.58
C PHE A 485 1.22 15.94 5.38
N LEU A 486 0.14 16.70 5.19
CA LEU A 486 -0.13 17.98 5.82
C LEU A 486 -1.39 17.85 6.70
N ILE A 487 -1.26 18.19 7.97
CA ILE A 487 -2.38 18.33 8.91
C ILE A 487 -2.89 19.78 8.82
N GLY A 488 -4.09 19.96 8.28
CA GLY A 488 -4.71 21.26 8.00
C GLY A 488 -4.51 21.72 6.55
N ASP A 489 -4.77 23.00 6.27
CA ASP A 489 -4.76 23.53 4.90
C ASP A 489 -3.35 23.92 4.42
N ASP A 490 -3.13 23.80 3.11
CA ASP A 490 -1.96 24.40 2.44
C ASP A 490 -2.16 25.91 2.33
N CYS A 491 -1.84 26.63 3.40
CA CYS A 491 -1.96 28.09 3.47
C CYS A 491 -1.20 28.82 2.36
N LYS A 492 -0.16 28.21 1.76
CA LYS A 492 0.57 28.84 0.65
C LYS A 492 -0.33 29.16 -0.54
N LYS A 493 -1.43 28.41 -0.72
CA LYS A 493 -2.40 28.63 -1.80
C LYS A 493 -3.50 29.64 -1.46
N HIS A 494 -3.72 29.93 -0.17
CA HIS A 494 -4.89 30.67 0.33
C HIS A 494 -4.55 31.91 1.16
N PHE A 495 -3.30 32.36 1.20
CA PHE A 495 -2.99 33.66 1.79
C PHE A 495 -3.86 34.73 1.10
N PRO A 496 -4.61 35.55 1.86
CA PRO A 496 -5.37 36.64 1.28
C PRO A 496 -4.40 37.57 0.53
N LYS A 497 -4.73 37.92 -0.72
CA LYS A 497 -3.99 38.91 -1.54
C LYS A 497 -4.11 40.35 -1.01
N TYR A 498 -4.33 40.56 0.28
CA TYR A 498 -4.43 41.91 0.84
C TYR A 498 -3.06 42.38 1.33
N TYR A 499 -2.13 42.48 0.38
CA TYR A 499 -1.05 43.43 0.48
C TYR A 499 -1.51 44.67 -0.27
N VAL A 500 -1.84 45.75 0.45
CA VAL A 500 -2.04 47.06 -0.17
C VAL A 500 -0.65 47.60 -0.45
N PRO A 501 -0.18 47.66 -1.71
CA PRO A 501 1.14 48.21 -2.00
C PRO A 501 1.18 49.64 -1.48
N ARG A 502 2.12 49.91 -0.58
CA ARG A 502 2.39 51.25 -0.06
C ARG A 502 3.55 51.84 -0.85
N GLN A 503 3.53 53.14 -0.97
CA GLN A 503 4.60 53.91 -1.59
C GLN A 503 5.20 54.83 -0.54
N VAL A 504 6.52 54.78 -0.38
CA VAL A 504 7.25 55.58 0.60
C VAL A 504 7.95 56.71 -0.17
N PRO A 505 7.73 57.99 0.19
CA PRO A 505 8.37 59.10 -0.50
C PRO A 505 9.89 59.06 -0.28
N LYS A 506 10.66 59.29 -1.34
CA LYS A 506 12.08 59.62 -1.27
C LYS A 506 12.27 60.90 -0.47
N ILE A 507 13.42 61.04 0.19
CA ILE A 507 13.75 62.26 0.94
C ILE A 507 14.43 63.22 -0.03
N LEU A 508 13.63 64.02 -0.73
CA LEU A 508 14.12 65.00 -1.71
C LEU A 508 14.32 66.38 -1.08
N MET A 509 15.36 67.08 -1.50
CA MET A 509 15.72 68.43 -1.07
C MET A 509 16.01 69.32 -2.27
N ASN A 510 15.90 70.63 -2.07
CA ASN A 510 16.35 71.62 -3.07
C ASN A 510 17.89 71.57 -3.18
N SER A 511 18.42 71.50 -4.41
CA SER A 511 19.85 71.44 -4.72
C SER A 511 20.64 72.67 -4.23
N GLU A 512 19.98 73.83 -4.08
CA GLU A 512 20.57 75.08 -3.58
C GLU A 512 21.23 74.93 -2.20
N ILE A 513 20.77 73.96 -1.40
CA ILE A 513 21.37 73.62 -0.10
C ILE A 513 22.88 73.38 -0.18
N ILE A 514 23.36 72.80 -1.28
CA ILE A 514 24.77 72.47 -1.51
C ILE A 514 25.60 73.75 -1.57
N ASP A 515 25.02 74.85 -2.07
CA ASP A 515 25.69 76.14 -2.17
C ASP A 515 25.52 76.99 -0.90
N GLU A 516 24.43 76.82 -0.15
CA GLU A 516 24.10 77.66 1.01
C GLU A 516 24.73 77.22 2.35
N LEU A 517 24.79 75.91 2.65
CA LEU A 517 25.27 75.43 3.96
C LEU A 517 26.79 75.22 4.01
N ASP A 518 27.48 75.55 5.10
CA ASP A 518 28.94 75.31 5.24
C ASP A 518 29.31 73.82 5.54
N ASP A 519 28.40 72.91 5.23
CA ASP A 519 28.59 71.47 5.36
C ASP A 519 29.33 70.87 4.15
N LEU A 520 29.90 69.68 4.34
CA LEU A 520 30.53 68.92 3.27
C LEU A 520 29.49 68.06 2.56
N PHE A 521 29.33 68.26 1.26
CA PHE A 521 28.47 67.42 0.43
C PHE A 521 29.29 66.45 -0.41
N VAL A 522 28.91 65.18 -0.37
CA VAL A 522 29.31 64.15 -1.33
C VAL A 522 28.12 63.92 -2.25
N VAL A 523 28.25 64.30 -3.51
CA VAL A 523 27.17 64.28 -4.50
C VAL A 523 27.41 63.13 -5.47
N SER A 524 26.57 62.10 -5.37
CA SER A 524 26.53 61.01 -6.34
C SER A 524 25.67 61.37 -7.54
N TYR A 525 26.11 61.01 -8.74
CA TYR A 525 25.38 61.31 -9.97
C TYR A 525 25.56 60.21 -11.01
N SER A 526 24.59 60.09 -11.93
CA SER A 526 24.62 59.11 -13.02
C SER A 526 25.55 59.55 -14.15
N ASP A 527 25.94 58.60 -15.01
CA ASP A 527 26.83 58.86 -16.14
C ASP A 527 26.27 59.84 -17.16
N ASP A 528 24.94 60.00 -17.20
CA ASP A 528 24.21 60.83 -18.16
C ASP A 528 24.19 62.33 -17.80
N VAL A 529 24.68 62.71 -16.62
CA VAL A 529 24.73 64.13 -16.20
C VAL A 529 26.06 64.75 -16.64
N ASP A 530 26.08 65.28 -17.86
CA ASP A 530 27.20 66.07 -18.36
C ASP A 530 27.32 67.40 -17.61
N ASN A 531 28.57 67.81 -17.36
CA ASN A 531 28.90 69.09 -16.73
C ASN A 531 28.31 69.36 -15.34
N ILE A 532 28.06 68.33 -14.52
CA ILE A 532 27.52 68.53 -13.15
C ILE A 532 28.30 69.57 -12.31
N HIS A 533 29.58 69.76 -12.59
CA HIS A 533 30.42 70.77 -11.93
C HIS A 533 29.97 72.22 -12.13
N THR A 534 29.21 72.53 -13.20
CA THR A 534 28.66 73.88 -13.44
C THR A 534 27.39 74.16 -12.64
N ASN A 535 26.78 73.13 -12.02
CA ASN A 535 25.54 73.26 -11.27
C ASN A 535 25.74 73.79 -9.84
N PHE A 536 26.99 73.93 -9.40
CA PHE A 536 27.33 74.39 -8.06
C PHE A 536 28.14 75.67 -8.13
N ARG A 537 27.87 76.61 -7.22
CA ARG A 537 28.63 77.87 -7.06
C ARG A 537 29.91 77.69 -6.25
N VAL A 538 30.19 76.47 -5.80
CA VAL A 538 31.34 76.10 -4.98
C VAL A 538 32.31 75.21 -5.75
N ASN A 539 33.56 75.11 -5.26
CA ASN A 539 34.56 74.29 -5.91
C ASN A 539 34.15 72.80 -5.90
N THR A 540 34.44 72.06 -6.96
CA THR A 540 34.14 70.62 -7.02
C THR A 540 35.41 69.77 -7.10
N LEU A 541 35.36 68.60 -6.48
CA LEU A 541 36.46 67.63 -6.44
C LEU A 541 35.96 66.24 -6.75
N ASP A 542 36.63 65.53 -7.65
CA ASP A 542 36.34 64.12 -7.90
C ASP A 542 36.67 63.25 -6.68
N ILE A 543 35.78 62.33 -6.32
CA ILE A 543 35.92 61.45 -5.14
C ILE A 543 37.21 60.63 -5.16
N SER A 544 37.61 60.12 -6.33
CA SER A 544 38.83 59.31 -6.46
C SER A 544 40.06 60.17 -6.22
N LYS A 545 40.06 61.41 -6.75
CA LYS A 545 41.13 62.38 -6.48
C LYS A 545 41.18 62.78 -5.01
N TYR A 546 40.02 62.98 -4.38
CA TYR A 546 39.94 63.37 -2.98
C TYR A 546 40.54 62.31 -2.05
N LEU A 547 40.11 61.06 -2.21
CA LEU A 547 40.58 59.92 -1.42
C LEU A 547 42.08 59.63 -1.63
N LEU A 548 42.62 59.85 -2.83
CA LEU A 548 44.05 59.68 -3.10
C LEU A 548 44.94 60.75 -2.46
N LEU A 549 44.46 62.00 -2.36
CA LEU A 549 45.29 63.15 -2.00
C LEU A 549 45.29 63.47 -0.50
N LYS A 550 44.15 63.27 0.19
CA LYS A 550 43.98 63.71 1.58
C LYS A 550 44.72 62.89 2.66
N PRO A 551 44.84 61.54 2.58
CA PRO A 551 45.55 60.75 3.59
C PRO A 551 47.05 61.09 3.72
N ARG A 552 47.66 61.72 2.71
CA ARG A 552 49.11 61.95 2.62
C ARG A 552 49.60 63.20 3.36
N GLY A 553 48.79 63.81 4.23
CA GLY A 553 49.18 64.95 5.05
C GLY A 553 49.51 66.24 4.28
N GLY A 554 49.20 66.28 2.98
CA GLY A 554 49.32 67.49 2.19
C GLY A 554 48.29 68.49 2.70
N SER A 555 48.75 69.58 3.32
CA SER A 555 47.94 70.78 3.47
C SER A 555 47.64 71.28 2.06
N ILE A 556 46.53 70.82 1.47
CA ILE A 556 46.07 71.30 0.17
C ILE A 556 45.53 72.70 0.42
N SER A 557 46.41 73.71 0.45
CA SER A 557 45.99 75.05 0.08
C SER A 557 45.61 74.94 -1.39
N TYR A 558 44.31 74.75 -1.67
CA TYR A 558 43.80 74.64 -3.03
C TYR A 558 44.01 76.00 -3.70
N LYS A 559 45.15 76.17 -4.38
CA LYS A 559 45.32 77.30 -5.30
C LYS A 559 44.57 76.91 -6.57
N PRO A 560 43.46 77.56 -6.93
CA PRO A 560 42.77 77.29 -8.19
C PRO A 560 43.71 77.70 -9.32
N LYS A 561 44.46 76.75 -9.87
CA LYS A 561 45.25 76.94 -11.06
C LYS A 561 44.94 75.83 -12.04
N GLN A 562 44.40 76.28 -13.17
CA GLN A 562 44.33 75.62 -14.48
C GLN A 562 43.14 74.68 -14.70
N PHE A 563 41.94 75.25 -14.71
CA PHE A 563 41.01 74.99 -15.81
C PHE A 563 41.19 76.07 -16.88
N PRO A 564 41.09 75.76 -18.19
CA PRO A 564 41.21 76.76 -19.25
C PRO A 564 40.12 77.83 -19.07
N ALA A 565 40.53 79.10 -19.12
CA ALA A 565 39.68 80.28 -18.94
C ALA A 565 38.68 80.52 -20.09
N SER A 566 38.22 79.48 -20.79
CA SER A 566 37.29 79.59 -21.92
C SER A 566 35.81 79.37 -21.54
N TYR A 567 35.49 79.13 -20.26
CA TYR A 567 34.11 78.91 -19.79
C TYR A 567 33.61 79.92 -18.75
N LEU A 568 34.40 80.93 -18.41
CA LEU A 568 33.94 82.07 -17.60
C LEU A 568 33.57 83.22 -18.54
N VAL A 569 32.39 83.13 -19.14
CA VAL A 569 31.72 84.28 -19.75
C VAL A 569 30.68 84.79 -18.77
N ASN A 570 30.89 86.03 -18.32
CA ASN A 570 29.97 86.91 -17.59
C ASN A 570 29.50 86.42 -16.21
N ILE A 571 30.36 86.55 -15.20
CA ILE A 571 29.91 86.88 -13.86
C ILE A 571 30.60 88.19 -13.49
N GLU A 572 29.80 89.24 -13.38
CA GLU A 572 30.22 90.58 -12.95
C GLU A 572 30.89 90.51 -11.57
N GLU A 573 31.93 91.33 -11.44
CA GLU A 573 32.82 91.45 -10.29
C GLU A 573 32.05 91.62 -8.97
N LYS A 574 32.04 90.56 -8.16
CA LYS A 574 31.87 90.64 -6.70
C LYS A 574 33.06 89.96 -6.05
N GLU A 575 33.65 90.67 -5.08
CA GLU A 575 34.82 90.28 -4.29
C GLU A 575 34.77 88.80 -3.88
N GLN A 576 35.66 87.99 -4.45
CA GLN A 576 35.84 86.59 -4.07
C GLN A 576 36.55 86.51 -2.72
N VAL A 577 35.77 86.44 -1.64
CA VAL A 577 36.17 85.71 -0.44
C VAL A 577 36.62 84.32 -0.93
N ILE A 578 37.85 83.92 -0.62
CA ILE A 578 38.34 82.56 -0.91
C ILE A 578 37.50 81.62 -0.05
N ASN A 579 36.37 81.18 -0.61
CA ASN A 579 35.49 80.25 0.05
C ASN A 579 36.17 78.88 -0.06
N ASN A 580 36.73 78.39 1.06
CA ASN A 580 37.34 77.06 1.16
C ASN A 580 36.30 75.94 1.06
N LYS A 581 35.03 76.27 0.81
CA LYS A 581 33.96 75.31 0.56
C LYS A 581 34.16 74.60 -0.78
N PHE A 582 34.02 73.29 -0.73
CA PHE A 582 34.03 72.43 -1.91
C PHE A 582 33.04 71.28 -1.73
N VAL A 583 32.68 70.67 -2.84
CA VAL A 583 31.79 69.51 -2.95
C VAL A 583 32.55 68.36 -3.57
N ILE A 584 32.33 67.16 -3.06
CA ILE A 584 32.95 65.95 -3.59
C ILE A 584 31.96 65.29 -4.55
N LEU A 585 32.36 65.09 -5.80
CA LEU A 585 31.56 64.48 -6.85
C LEU A 585 31.92 63.00 -6.99
N ALA A 586 30.90 62.14 -6.92
CA ALA A 586 31.04 60.69 -6.98
C ALA A 586 30.27 60.12 -8.18
N LYS A 587 30.94 60.06 -9.33
CA LYS A 587 30.37 59.53 -10.57
C LYS A 587 30.05 58.04 -10.42
N GLY A 588 28.82 57.64 -10.73
CA GLY A 588 28.36 56.25 -10.60
C GLY A 588 28.02 55.81 -9.16
N GLY A 589 28.05 56.74 -8.20
CA GLY A 589 27.71 56.47 -6.80
C GLY A 589 28.89 56.65 -5.83
N CYS A 590 28.58 56.72 -4.54
CA CYS A 590 29.54 56.72 -3.43
C CYS A 590 29.22 55.50 -2.58
N SER A 591 30.17 54.58 -2.44
CA SER A 591 30.01 53.45 -1.51
C SER A 591 30.01 53.94 -0.07
N LYS A 592 29.44 53.13 0.82
CA LYS A 592 29.37 53.43 2.25
C LYS A 592 30.76 53.56 2.86
N GLU A 593 31.69 52.70 2.47
CA GLU A 593 33.08 52.74 2.93
C GLU A 593 33.76 54.06 2.53
N GLN A 594 33.56 54.51 1.28
CA GLN A 594 34.08 55.79 0.80
C GLN A 594 33.46 56.97 1.54
N PHE A 595 32.14 56.95 1.78
CA PHE A 595 31.47 58.01 2.53
C PHE A 595 31.94 58.06 3.99
N GLU A 596 32.08 56.90 4.64
CA GLU A 596 32.60 56.81 6.00
C GLU A 596 34.04 57.33 6.08
N GLU A 597 34.90 56.97 5.12
CA GLU A 597 36.28 57.46 5.01
C GLU A 597 36.35 58.98 4.83
N ILE A 598 35.61 59.54 3.87
CA ILE A 598 35.52 60.99 3.65
C ILE A 598 35.03 61.69 4.92
N SER A 599 33.99 61.15 5.54
CA SER A 599 33.40 61.74 6.73
C SER A 599 34.36 61.68 7.93
N LEU A 600 35.15 60.61 8.09
CA LEU A 600 36.20 60.51 9.11
C LEU A 600 37.29 61.56 8.89
N MET A 601 37.70 61.77 7.65
CA MET A 601 38.70 62.79 7.31
C MET A 601 38.20 64.23 7.52
N ASN A 602 36.88 64.44 7.63
CA ASN A 602 36.26 65.76 7.80
C ASN A 602 35.44 65.83 9.11
N SER A 603 35.94 65.22 10.19
CA SER A 603 35.19 65.07 11.44
C SER A 603 34.73 66.37 12.11
N THR A 604 35.23 67.53 11.67
CA THR A 604 34.86 68.86 12.19
C THR A 604 33.65 69.49 11.49
N LYS A 605 33.15 68.90 10.40
CA LYS A 605 31.98 69.40 9.65
C LYS A 605 30.89 68.33 9.60
N ASN A 606 29.63 68.73 9.41
CA ASN A 606 28.62 67.76 9.00
C ASN A 606 28.92 67.34 7.56
N CYS A 607 28.72 66.05 7.28
CA CYS A 607 28.95 65.46 5.98
C CYS A 607 27.67 64.82 5.49
N HIS A 608 27.25 65.14 4.27
CA HIS A 608 25.99 64.72 3.68
C HIS A 608 26.25 64.00 2.35
N HIS A 609 25.77 62.77 2.23
CA HIS A 609 25.73 62.06 0.97
C HIS A 609 24.37 62.28 0.33
N VAL A 610 24.38 62.85 -0.86
CA VAL A 610 23.18 63.13 -1.65
C VAL A 610 23.35 62.57 -3.04
N HIS A 611 22.24 62.15 -3.65
CA HIS A 611 22.18 61.74 -5.03
C HIS A 611 21.52 62.84 -5.87
N PHE A 612 22.21 63.30 -6.91
CA PHE A 612 21.71 64.33 -7.81
C PHE A 612 20.64 63.74 -8.73
N ILE A 613 19.41 64.27 -8.65
CA ILE A 613 18.29 63.84 -9.48
C ILE A 613 18.16 64.74 -10.69
N ASP A 614 18.10 66.06 -10.47
CA ASP A 614 18.05 67.07 -11.51
C ASP A 614 18.59 68.42 -10.98
N ASN A 615 18.54 69.46 -11.81
CA ASN A 615 19.09 70.79 -11.49
C ASN A 615 18.51 71.43 -10.23
N GLN A 616 17.32 71.02 -9.79
CA GLN A 616 16.65 71.60 -8.61
C GLN A 616 16.53 70.61 -7.47
N ARG A 617 16.63 69.30 -7.73
CA ARG A 617 16.31 68.26 -6.75
C ARG A 617 17.49 67.34 -6.52
N ILE A 618 17.77 67.10 -5.24
CA ILE A 618 18.71 66.09 -4.78
C ILE A 618 18.00 65.15 -3.81
N GLU A 619 18.34 63.87 -3.86
CA GLU A 619 17.88 62.86 -2.92
C GLU A 619 18.88 62.72 -1.78
N TRP A 620 18.39 62.77 -0.54
CA TRP A 620 19.20 62.52 0.64
C TRP A 620 19.41 61.01 0.83
N MET A 621 20.68 60.58 0.84
CA MET A 621 21.04 59.17 1.03
C MET A 621 21.43 58.89 2.48
N GLU A 622 22.42 59.63 2.99
CA GLU A 622 22.86 59.51 4.38
C GLU A 622 23.59 60.77 4.88
N SER A 623 23.77 60.88 6.20
CA SER A 623 24.49 61.99 6.84
C SER A 623 25.32 61.50 8.01
N ARG A 624 26.48 62.12 8.20
CA ARG A 624 27.24 62.11 9.45
C ARG A 624 27.27 63.52 10.04
N GLY A 625 26.62 63.70 11.19
CA GLY A 625 26.50 64.99 11.88
C GLY A 625 25.05 65.38 12.12
N SER A 626 24.81 66.67 12.35
CA SER A 626 23.48 67.25 12.47
C SER A 626 22.77 67.24 11.12
N ILE A 627 21.44 67.07 11.13
CA ILE A 627 20.58 67.20 9.94
C ILE A 627 19.56 68.34 10.08
N ASN A 628 19.63 69.12 11.16
CA ASN A 628 18.60 70.11 11.46
C ASN A 628 18.53 71.21 10.39
N GLU A 629 19.68 71.61 9.85
CA GLU A 629 19.74 72.66 8.82
C GLU A 629 19.26 72.11 7.47
N ILE A 630 19.68 70.89 7.09
CA ILE A 630 19.29 70.29 5.82
C ILE A 630 17.78 69.99 5.73
N GLN A 631 17.14 69.72 6.87
CA GLN A 631 15.70 69.46 6.94
C GLN A 631 14.85 70.64 6.46
N ASN A 632 15.35 71.89 6.59
CA ASN A 632 14.62 73.08 6.14
C ASN A 632 14.50 73.16 4.61
N TYR A 633 15.32 72.41 3.88
CA TYR A 633 15.34 72.35 2.42
C TYR A 633 14.59 71.14 1.85
N GLN A 634 13.98 70.33 2.71
CA GLN A 634 13.21 69.16 2.29
C GLN A 634 11.96 69.61 1.53
N LEU A 635 11.74 69.02 0.35
CA LEU A 635 10.57 69.32 -0.48
C LEU A 635 9.29 68.88 0.23
N ASN A 636 8.23 69.66 0.03
CA ASN A 636 6.94 69.35 0.64
C ASN A 636 6.31 68.14 -0.07
N SER A 637 5.50 67.34 0.65
CA SER A 637 4.91 66.13 0.06
C SER A 637 4.02 66.40 -1.17
N LYS A 638 3.54 67.65 -1.31
CA LYS A 638 2.74 68.11 -2.46
C LYS A 638 3.57 68.39 -3.71
N GLU A 639 4.88 68.53 -3.57
CA GLU A 639 5.82 68.81 -4.66
C GLU A 639 6.43 67.53 -5.25
N LEU A 640 6.19 66.37 -4.61
CA LEU A 640 6.67 65.07 -5.04
C LEU A 640 5.82 64.51 -6.18
N LYS A 641 6.50 63.99 -7.20
CA LYS A 641 5.92 63.26 -8.33
C LYS A 641 5.84 61.76 -8.03
N SER A 642 5.09 61.00 -8.82
CA SER A 642 4.96 59.55 -8.63
C SER A 642 6.29 58.78 -8.70
N GLU A 643 7.27 59.27 -9.46
CA GLU A 643 8.64 58.72 -9.57
C GLU A 643 9.53 59.01 -8.34
N ASP A 644 9.07 59.92 -7.48
CA ASP A 644 9.73 60.27 -6.22
C ASP A 644 9.31 59.34 -5.08
N PHE A 645 8.60 58.25 -5.37
CA PHE A 645 8.20 57.25 -4.40
C PHE A 645 8.86 55.90 -4.67
N VAL A 646 9.19 55.20 -3.59
CA VAL A 646 9.75 53.85 -3.59
C VAL A 646 8.62 52.87 -3.26
N GLN A 647 8.53 51.75 -3.99
CA GLN A 647 7.58 50.70 -3.63
C GLN A 647 8.00 50.07 -2.30
N ASP A 648 7.03 49.68 -1.47
CA ASP A 648 7.30 49.09 -0.15
C ASP A 648 8.15 47.80 -0.23
N SER A 649 8.13 47.07 -1.35
CA SER A 649 9.06 45.95 -1.62
C SER A 649 10.53 46.37 -1.72
N ASP A 650 10.79 47.60 -2.15
CA ASP A 650 12.11 48.11 -2.52
C ASP A 650 12.68 49.05 -1.44
N VAL A 651 11.90 49.36 -0.39
CA VAL A 651 12.28 50.27 0.71
C VAL A 651 13.57 49.83 1.38
N PHE A 652 13.75 48.53 1.63
CA PHE A 652 14.96 48.00 2.29
C PHE A 652 16.21 48.09 1.42
N THR A 653 16.06 47.95 0.11
CA THR A 653 17.17 48.09 -0.84
C THR A 653 17.49 49.55 -1.13
N HIS A 654 16.49 50.43 -1.11
CA HIS A 654 16.61 51.84 -1.47
C HIS A 654 17.14 52.71 -0.33
N PHE A 655 16.50 52.66 0.84
CA PHE A 655 16.93 53.41 2.01
C PHE A 655 17.83 52.50 2.84
N GLY A 656 19.16 52.64 2.71
CA GLY A 656 20.18 51.87 3.43
C GLY A 656 20.14 52.06 4.96
N ASN A 657 19.05 51.62 5.58
CA ASN A 657 18.71 51.88 6.97
C ASN A 657 19.37 50.84 7.88
N LYS A 658 19.94 51.31 9.00
CA LYS A 658 20.51 50.42 10.02
C LYS A 658 19.44 49.79 10.92
N ILE A 659 18.19 50.25 10.93
CA ILE A 659 17.18 49.74 11.87
C ILE A 659 15.84 49.61 11.18
N ASN A 660 15.25 48.42 11.29
CA ASN A 660 13.89 48.14 10.84
C ASN A 660 12.96 48.24 12.05
N VAL A 661 12.01 49.18 11.99
CA VAL A 661 11.07 49.44 13.08
C VAL A 661 9.66 49.14 12.62
N ILE A 662 8.98 48.25 13.33
CA ILE A 662 7.55 47.99 13.16
C ILE A 662 6.84 48.66 14.33
N CYS A 663 5.90 49.55 14.04
CA CYS A 663 5.18 50.34 15.03
C CYS A 663 3.67 50.25 14.82
N ALA A 664 2.96 49.79 15.83
CA ALA A 664 1.51 50.00 15.96
C ALA A 664 1.29 51.36 16.65
N ASP A 665 0.56 52.27 15.99
CA ASP A 665 0.17 53.64 16.44
C ASP A 665 1.26 54.72 16.62
N PRO A 666 1.42 55.68 15.69
CA PRO A 666 2.44 56.73 15.75
C PRO A 666 2.02 57.94 16.62
N GLY A 667 1.95 57.78 17.95
CA GLY A 667 1.79 58.90 18.91
C GLY A 667 3.10 59.65 19.26
N MET A 668 2.98 60.85 19.85
CA MET A 668 4.12 61.69 20.30
C MET A 668 4.89 61.03 21.47
N GLY A 669 6.23 61.00 21.36
CA GLY A 669 7.15 60.39 22.34
C GLY A 669 8.23 59.51 21.70
N LYS A 670 8.04 59.11 20.44
CA LYS A 670 8.91 58.16 19.74
C LYS A 670 10.20 58.78 19.20
N SER A 671 10.27 60.08 18.94
CA SER A 671 11.46 60.71 18.34
C SER A 671 12.72 60.60 19.20
N ILE A 672 12.57 60.63 20.54
CA ILE A 672 13.69 60.44 21.48
C ILE A 672 14.14 58.98 21.48
N MET A 673 13.19 58.04 21.53
CA MET A 673 13.49 56.60 21.49
C MET A 673 14.08 56.17 20.13
N MET A 674 13.57 56.69 19.01
CA MET A 674 14.09 56.45 17.67
C MET A 674 15.52 56.99 17.52
N LYS A 675 15.82 58.17 18.09
CA LYS A 675 17.19 58.67 18.18
C LYS A 675 18.06 57.71 19.00
N PHE A 676 17.61 57.27 20.16
CA PHE A 676 18.35 56.32 21.00
C PHE A 676 18.64 55.00 20.27
N LEU A 677 17.63 54.40 19.63
CA LEU A 677 17.77 53.15 18.89
C LEU A 677 18.74 53.33 17.71
N LYS A 678 18.59 54.41 16.91
CA LYS A 678 19.47 54.74 15.78
C LYS A 678 20.96 54.72 16.13
N TYR A 679 21.31 55.18 17.34
CA TYR A 679 22.71 55.30 17.77
C TYR A 679 23.25 54.07 18.51
N ASN A 680 22.38 53.24 19.11
CA ASN A 680 22.82 52.18 20.02
C ASN A 680 22.47 50.75 19.56
N CYS A 681 21.60 50.57 18.55
CA CYS A 681 21.21 49.24 18.09
C CYS A 681 22.05 48.75 16.89
N PRO A 682 22.50 47.47 16.90
CA PRO A 682 23.17 46.85 15.75
C PRO A 682 22.26 46.74 14.54
N SER A 683 22.85 46.71 13.34
CA SER A 683 22.11 46.74 12.07
C SER A 683 21.26 45.50 11.75
N SER A 684 21.39 44.44 12.55
CA SER A 684 20.65 43.19 12.43
C SER A 684 19.40 43.11 13.31
N PHE A 685 19.12 44.14 14.12
CA PHE A 685 18.05 44.08 15.11
C PHE A 685 16.74 44.67 14.57
N TRP A 686 15.69 43.87 14.66
CA TRP A 686 14.32 44.33 14.47
C TRP A 686 13.79 44.86 15.80
N VAL A 687 13.27 46.09 15.79
CA VAL A 687 12.62 46.66 16.98
C VAL A 687 11.12 46.69 16.72
N VAL A 688 10.41 45.80 17.41
CA VAL A 688 8.94 45.76 17.39
C VAL A 688 8.44 46.59 18.58
N MET A 689 7.88 47.75 18.28
CA MET A 689 7.20 48.57 19.28
C MET A 689 5.74 48.15 19.35
N LYS A 690 5.42 47.39 20.40
CA LYS A 690 4.05 47.02 20.76
C LYS A 690 3.62 47.85 21.97
N TYR A 691 2.53 48.59 21.84
CA TYR A 691 1.81 49.16 22.97
C TYR A 691 0.76 48.17 23.46
#